data_AF-A0A3M2CEN6-F1
#
_entry.id   AF-A0A3M2CEN6-F1
#
_cell.length_a   1.000
_cell.length_b   1.000
_cell.length_c   1.000
_cell.angle_alpha   90.00
_cell.angle_beta   90.00
_cell.angle_gamma   90.00
#
_symmetry.space_group_name_H-M   'P 1'
#
loop_
_entity.id
_entity.type
_entity.pdbx_description
1 polymer ?
#
loop_
_entity_poly.entity_id
_entity_poly.type
_entity_poly.pdbx_seq_one_letter_code
_entity_poly.pdbx_strand_id
1 'polypeptide(L)'
;MRVYAGRRRRRRSPAALRLVVLGLLAALVLAGTARDDAAPAAGTAAGTAPVMLRVGLATDLESVTLCCDRRVVVEAGAKPFHLERPLRVTPAGALRGRATYRLQVAALKDEQQARQIAAYLRRETGELADVVFDADRDLYRVRWGRFPHRDAAAEARGRLAVLGVEEAWVVGEGGALEGAALRLEQGGRKREIEGRWLTILAPPDVGIPFARRRYRTRLLIHVNDRGRLNVINELSIEDYLRGVVPREMGPELYDKIEALKAQSVAARTFTVRNLGEFREEGYDICSTPRCQVYGGMDVEHPLSDQAVRATAGQVLLYDGEPVETLYSATCGGHTENVEVVFPLKRGPHLRGVPCLEAGVFKLAGDMAAGTPFATGLSRRLLPTLPGTPAQVLAARLEHLALLAGLRVPHDELASLRRREVRRYLLSVLDMALDPRFLADGGELQRLVAQPPASWGDDDRRFAVYLARSRLLAEPRDAELSEAEADDLLLQLSLHLGVLRRERAVYLAHDERQLELRRDGRAQHLLRPPSLATFRRQGDRLVAGTLELMAGDPLELYWQGDDLLAIVLPNEPSPVHLGSRNARGVWQEVRTLAQMRSSVQARYPGFPFEDLQILSRGVSGRVGKLRLLGSDGRSLLVEGLAVRWTLDLPDTWFEVERRPGPSWRFRGRGWGHGVGLCQSGTYGMAARGASYRDILAHYYTGVELGRIRVGAGEVGAR
;
A
#
# COMPACT_ATOMS: atom_id res chain seq x y z
N MET A 1 34.69 -39.72 67.33
CA MET A 1 34.35 -40.82 68.25
C MET A 1 33.76 -41.98 67.42
N ARG A 2 34.05 -43.25 67.77
CA ARG A 2 33.70 -44.56 67.13
C ARG A 2 32.47 -44.59 66.17
N VAL A 3 32.49 -45.10 64.91
CA VAL A 3 32.71 -46.49 64.37
C VAL A 3 31.42 -47.38 64.52
N TYR A 4 30.87 -48.16 63.55
CA TYR A 4 31.41 -48.99 62.42
C TYR A 4 30.36 -49.30 61.27
N ALA A 5 30.83 -49.61 60.03
CA ALA A 5 30.24 -50.49 58.96
C ALA A 5 28.84 -50.23 58.33
N GLY A 6 28.49 -50.59 57.07
CA GLY A 6 29.16 -51.20 55.88
C GLY A 6 28.11 -51.44 54.76
N ARG A 7 28.38 -51.44 53.44
CA ARG A 7 29.05 -52.50 52.64
C ARG A 7 29.39 -52.06 51.18
N ARG A 8 30.57 -52.54 50.75
CA ARG A 8 31.14 -52.83 49.41
C ARG A 8 30.14 -53.22 48.29
N ARG A 9 30.44 -53.05 46.98
CA ARG A 9 31.64 -53.57 46.24
C ARG A 9 32.18 -52.69 45.10
N ARG A 10 33.49 -52.82 44.87
CA ARG A 10 34.27 -52.34 43.70
C ARG A 10 34.28 -53.39 42.57
N ARG A 11 34.58 -52.98 41.34
CA ARG A 11 35.71 -53.53 40.57
C ARG A 11 36.53 -52.40 39.92
N ARG A 12 37.79 -52.68 39.60
CA ARG A 12 38.84 -51.75 39.16
C ARG A 12 39.35 -52.16 37.77
N SER A 13 39.69 -51.17 36.94
CA SER A 13 40.89 -51.00 36.06
C SER A 13 41.82 -52.22 35.80
N PRO A 14 42.56 -52.33 34.66
CA PRO A 14 43.33 -51.18 34.12
C PRO A 14 43.68 -51.13 32.60
N ALA A 15 44.24 -49.97 32.22
CA ALA A 15 45.34 -49.71 31.27
C ALA A 15 45.36 -50.32 29.84
N ALA A 16 46.04 -49.75 28.83
CA ALA A 16 46.37 -48.37 28.42
C ALA A 16 47.37 -48.49 27.24
N LEU A 17 47.18 -47.79 26.11
CA LEU A 17 48.27 -47.13 25.35
C LEU A 17 47.79 -46.29 24.13
N ARG A 18 48.37 -45.09 24.01
CA ARG A 18 48.68 -44.28 22.80
C ARG A 18 47.57 -43.57 21.96
N LEU A 19 47.67 -42.23 22.03
CA LEU A 19 47.65 -41.21 20.96
C LEU A 19 46.35 -41.01 20.12
N VAL A 20 45.67 -39.84 20.26
CA VAL A 20 45.75 -38.64 19.37
C VAL A 20 44.71 -38.72 18.22
N VAL A 21 43.79 -37.77 17.98
CA VAL A 21 43.71 -36.34 18.37
C VAL A 21 42.26 -35.77 18.31
N LEU A 22 41.97 -34.73 19.12
CA LEU A 22 40.86 -33.73 19.16
C LEU A 22 39.38 -34.16 18.91
N GLY A 23 38.37 -33.48 19.48
CA GLY A 23 38.39 -32.26 20.30
C GLY A 23 37.09 -32.05 21.08
N LEU A 24 37.14 -31.25 22.16
CA LEU A 24 36.10 -31.17 23.19
C LEU A 24 34.92 -30.24 22.85
N LEU A 25 33.75 -30.63 23.37
CA LEU A 25 32.65 -29.75 23.76
C LEU A 25 32.64 -29.62 25.29
N ALA A 26 32.75 -28.41 25.84
CA ALA A 26 32.15 -28.05 27.14
C ALA A 26 32.26 -26.55 27.46
N ALA A 27 31.16 -26.02 28.01
CA ALA A 27 31.04 -24.81 28.84
C ALA A 27 31.42 -23.44 28.23
N LEU A 28 30.42 -22.55 28.18
CA LEU A 28 30.59 -21.13 28.54
C LEU A 28 29.24 -20.54 28.98
N VAL A 29 29.14 -20.24 30.27
CA VAL A 29 28.23 -19.21 30.79
C VAL A 29 28.84 -17.87 30.42
N LEU A 30 28.11 -17.00 29.72
CA LEU A 30 28.55 -15.63 29.45
C LEU A 30 27.43 -14.64 29.73
N ALA A 31 27.69 -13.76 30.69
CA ALA A 31 27.09 -12.44 30.70
C ALA A 31 27.70 -11.65 29.53
N GLY A 32 26.89 -11.38 28.50
CA GLY A 32 27.29 -10.53 27.37
C GLY A 32 26.99 -9.08 27.67
N THR A 33 28.02 -8.29 27.98
CA THR A 33 27.95 -6.83 27.95
C THR A 33 27.55 -6.35 26.56
N ALA A 34 26.67 -5.35 26.48
CA ALA A 34 26.35 -4.69 25.22
C ALA A 34 27.64 -4.24 24.52
N ARG A 35 27.90 -4.76 23.32
CA ARG A 35 28.89 -4.20 22.41
C ARG A 35 28.18 -3.17 21.55
N ASP A 36 28.53 -1.91 21.77
CA ASP A 36 28.41 -0.91 20.72
C ASP A 36 29.36 -1.32 19.58
N ASP A 37 28.82 -2.03 18.59
CA ASP A 37 29.52 -2.25 17.32
C ASP A 37 29.57 -0.93 16.56
N ALA A 38 30.55 -0.10 16.95
CA ALA A 38 30.92 1.11 16.26
C ALA A 38 31.13 0.81 14.77
N ALA A 39 30.52 1.64 13.92
CA ALA A 39 30.60 1.45 12.47
C ALA A 39 32.06 1.29 12.01
N PRO A 40 32.39 0.26 11.20
CA PRO A 40 33.75 0.11 10.71
C PRO A 40 34.13 1.36 9.92
N ALA A 41 35.27 1.95 10.29
CA ALA A 41 35.80 3.14 9.65
C ALA A 41 35.88 2.95 8.12
N ALA A 42 35.75 4.05 7.38
CA ALA A 42 35.67 4.06 5.93
C ALA A 42 36.94 3.54 5.24
N GLY A 43 37.10 2.22 5.19
CA GLY A 43 38.04 1.54 4.33
C GLY A 43 37.65 1.81 2.88
N THR A 44 38.57 2.40 2.13
CA THR A 44 38.42 2.71 0.70
C THR A 44 38.28 1.43 -0.11
N ALA A 45 37.04 0.94 -0.26
CA ALA A 45 36.72 -0.13 -1.18
C ALA A 45 37.03 0.35 -2.61
N ALA A 46 37.93 -0.36 -3.31
CA ALA A 46 38.20 -0.10 -4.71
C ALA A 46 36.89 -0.15 -5.50
N GLY A 47 36.51 0.98 -6.11
CA GLY A 47 35.17 1.19 -6.64
C GLY A 47 34.88 0.29 -7.84
N THR A 48 34.09 -0.76 -7.65
CA THR A 48 33.40 -1.44 -8.75
C THR A 48 32.47 -0.45 -9.43
N ALA A 49 32.53 -0.35 -10.76
CA ALA A 49 31.65 0.53 -11.53
C ALA A 49 30.16 0.22 -11.23
N PRO A 50 29.29 1.25 -11.14
CA PRO A 50 27.88 1.04 -10.87
C PRO A 50 27.20 0.27 -12.00
N VAL A 51 26.24 -0.61 -11.65
CA VAL A 51 25.37 -1.25 -12.64
C VAL A 51 24.50 -0.16 -13.27
N MET A 52 24.64 0.03 -14.58
CA MET A 52 23.80 0.93 -15.36
C MET A 52 22.52 0.20 -15.78
N LEU A 53 21.42 0.95 -15.79
CA LEU A 53 20.07 0.50 -16.08
C LEU A 53 19.42 1.44 -17.08
N ARG A 54 18.74 0.90 -18.10
CA ARG A 54 17.88 1.66 -19.00
C ARG A 54 16.42 1.47 -18.63
N VAL A 55 15.75 2.55 -18.25
CA VAL A 55 14.34 2.55 -17.85
C VAL A 55 13.50 3.16 -18.97
N GLY A 56 12.63 2.36 -19.59
CA GLY A 56 11.65 2.84 -20.57
C GLY A 56 10.58 3.70 -19.90
N LEU A 57 10.54 4.99 -20.25
CA LEU A 57 9.60 5.99 -19.73
C LEU A 57 8.36 6.16 -20.60
N ALA A 58 8.51 6.03 -21.92
CA ALA A 58 7.45 6.07 -22.91
C ALA A 58 7.93 5.37 -24.19
N THR A 59 7.01 4.79 -24.96
CA THR A 59 7.31 4.01 -26.18
C THR A 59 6.46 4.48 -27.36
N ASP A 60 6.89 4.13 -28.58
CA ASP A 60 6.14 4.30 -29.83
C ASP A 60 5.66 5.73 -30.17
N LEU A 61 6.35 6.76 -29.66
CA LEU A 61 6.01 8.17 -29.88
C LEU A 61 6.36 8.65 -31.29
N GLU A 62 5.53 9.53 -31.85
CA GLU A 62 5.78 10.17 -33.18
C GLU A 62 6.76 11.34 -33.08
N SER A 63 6.76 12.01 -31.94
CA SER A 63 7.71 13.07 -31.63
C SER A 63 7.89 13.21 -30.14
N VAL A 64 9.09 13.57 -29.71
CA VAL A 64 9.41 13.92 -28.33
C VAL A 64 9.72 15.41 -28.27
N THR A 65 9.16 16.12 -27.29
CA THR A 65 9.48 17.53 -27.05
C THR A 65 10.07 17.69 -25.66
N LEU A 66 11.25 18.31 -25.57
CA LEU A 66 12.00 18.55 -24.32
C LEU A 66 12.23 20.06 -24.15
N CYS A 67 12.08 20.57 -22.94
CA CYS A 67 12.26 21.98 -22.61
C CYS A 67 12.36 22.21 -21.10
N CYS A 68 13.15 23.15 -20.57
CA CYS A 68 14.30 23.86 -21.14
C CYS A 68 15.18 24.27 -19.95
N ASP A 69 16.46 23.91 -19.93
CA ASP A 69 17.44 24.43 -18.97
C ASP A 69 18.79 24.51 -19.70
N ARG A 70 19.48 25.65 -19.59
CA ARG A 70 20.78 25.88 -20.24
C ARG A 70 21.85 24.88 -19.79
N ARG A 71 21.70 24.28 -18.60
CA ARG A 71 22.61 23.27 -18.06
C ARG A 71 22.41 21.89 -18.68
N VAL A 72 21.27 21.66 -19.36
CA VAL A 72 21.01 20.42 -20.10
C VAL A 72 21.71 20.48 -21.45
N VAL A 73 22.50 19.45 -21.75
CA VAL A 73 23.31 19.32 -22.97
C VAL A 73 22.75 18.19 -23.84
N VAL A 74 22.65 18.44 -25.15
CA VAL A 74 22.18 17.48 -26.15
C VAL A 74 23.38 17.02 -26.97
N GLU A 75 23.74 15.74 -26.86
CA GLU A 75 24.82 15.12 -27.62
C GLU A 75 24.28 14.67 -28.99
N ALA A 76 24.43 15.54 -29.99
CA ALA A 76 24.01 15.34 -31.36
C ALA A 76 25.22 15.23 -32.28
N GLY A 77 25.72 14.02 -32.50
CA GLY A 77 26.94 13.77 -33.29
C GLY A 77 28.15 14.58 -32.80
N ALA A 78 29.00 15.03 -33.72
CA ALA A 78 30.27 15.71 -33.41
C ALA A 78 30.18 17.12 -32.76
N LYS A 79 28.96 17.67 -32.55
CA LYS A 79 28.77 19.01 -31.96
C LYS A 79 27.58 19.01 -30.99
N PRO A 80 27.81 18.92 -29.67
CA PRO A 80 26.77 19.04 -28.67
C PRO A 80 26.27 20.49 -28.55
N PHE A 81 25.07 20.68 -27.99
CA PHE A 81 24.48 22.01 -27.78
C PHE A 81 23.57 22.06 -26.55
N HIS A 82 23.28 23.26 -26.04
CA HIS A 82 22.48 23.45 -24.82
C HIS A 82 20.97 23.52 -25.11
N LEU A 83 20.13 22.99 -24.20
CA LEU A 83 18.68 23.00 -24.32
C LEU A 83 18.06 24.34 -23.88
N GLU A 84 18.44 25.43 -24.56
CA GLU A 84 17.96 26.79 -24.24
C GLU A 84 16.50 27.05 -24.62
N ARG A 85 15.99 26.30 -25.61
CA ARG A 85 14.66 26.43 -26.22
C ARG A 85 14.05 25.05 -26.44
N PRO A 86 12.71 24.92 -26.63
CA PRO A 86 12.08 23.63 -26.85
C PRO A 86 12.74 22.91 -28.03
N LEU A 87 13.25 21.70 -27.76
CA LEU A 87 13.75 20.78 -28.76
C LEU A 87 12.65 19.79 -29.09
N ARG A 88 12.20 19.79 -30.35
CA ARG A 88 11.35 18.73 -30.90
C ARG A 88 12.23 17.72 -31.63
N VAL A 89 12.02 16.45 -31.34
CA VAL A 89 12.70 15.31 -31.95
C VAL A 89 11.66 14.47 -32.70
N THR A 90 11.95 14.11 -33.95
CA THR A 90 11.13 13.21 -34.77
C THR A 90 12.01 12.15 -35.44
N PRO A 91 11.51 10.93 -35.72
CA PRO A 91 12.19 10.00 -36.61
C PRO A 91 12.43 10.65 -37.98
N ALA A 92 13.59 10.38 -38.57
CA ALA A 92 13.95 10.82 -39.91
C ALA A 92 14.72 9.71 -40.60
N GLY A 93 14.04 8.61 -40.93
CA GLY A 93 14.58 7.52 -41.73
C GLY A 93 13.48 7.00 -42.65
N ALA A 94 13.84 6.43 -43.79
CA ALA A 94 12.88 5.77 -44.65
C ALA A 94 12.74 4.32 -44.20
N LEU A 95 11.56 3.92 -43.71
CA LEU A 95 11.21 2.50 -43.63
C LEU A 95 11.27 1.94 -45.06
N ARG A 96 12.31 1.14 -45.36
CA ARG A 96 12.53 0.55 -46.68
C ARG A 96 12.39 -0.97 -46.61
N GLY A 97 11.77 -1.52 -47.63
CA GLY A 97 11.20 -2.87 -47.61
C GLY A 97 9.67 -2.83 -47.59
N ARG A 98 9.03 -3.86 -48.13
CA ARG A 98 7.57 -3.98 -48.12
C ARG A 98 7.11 -4.09 -46.67
N ALA A 99 6.08 -3.31 -46.30
CA ALA A 99 5.41 -3.48 -45.00
C ALA A 99 4.96 -4.95 -44.87
N THR A 100 5.41 -5.64 -43.83
CA THR A 100 4.97 -7.02 -43.59
C THR A 100 3.69 -6.97 -42.78
N TYR A 101 2.60 -7.43 -43.37
CA TYR A 101 1.31 -7.48 -42.71
C TYR A 101 1.24 -8.72 -41.81
N ARG A 102 0.66 -8.58 -40.63
CA ARG A 102 0.28 -9.69 -39.74
C ARG A 102 -1.24 -9.68 -39.58
N LEU A 103 -1.78 -10.75 -39.04
CA LEU A 103 -3.13 -10.75 -38.47
C LEU A 103 -3.05 -10.60 -36.94
N GLN A 104 -3.70 -9.59 -36.39
CA GLN A 104 -3.92 -9.50 -34.95
C GLN A 104 -5.10 -10.40 -34.58
N VAL A 105 -4.86 -11.38 -33.73
CA VAL A 105 -5.84 -12.42 -33.36
C VAL A 105 -6.50 -12.15 -32.01
N ALA A 106 -5.78 -11.54 -31.08
CA ALA A 106 -6.31 -11.18 -29.78
C ALA A 106 -5.61 -9.93 -29.23
N ALA A 107 -6.23 -9.27 -28.25
CA ALA A 107 -5.61 -8.27 -27.40
C ALA A 107 -6.09 -8.51 -25.97
N LEU A 108 -5.18 -8.89 -25.07
CA LEU A 108 -5.51 -9.42 -23.74
C LEU A 108 -4.73 -8.66 -22.66
N LYS A 109 -5.31 -8.44 -21.47
CA LYS A 109 -4.55 -7.91 -20.33
C LYS A 109 -3.58 -8.92 -19.70
N ASP A 110 -3.60 -10.16 -20.18
CA ASP A 110 -2.90 -11.29 -19.59
C ASP A 110 -1.85 -11.82 -20.58
N GLU A 111 -0.58 -11.62 -20.23
CA GLU A 111 0.56 -12.03 -21.06
C GLU A 111 0.58 -13.54 -21.30
N GLN A 112 0.29 -14.31 -20.25
CA GLN A 112 0.33 -15.76 -20.29
C GLN A 112 -0.75 -16.29 -21.23
N GLN A 113 -1.98 -15.79 -21.12
CA GLN A 113 -3.07 -16.16 -22.01
C GLN A 113 -2.75 -15.76 -23.45
N ALA A 114 -2.15 -14.58 -23.68
CA ALA A 114 -1.69 -14.17 -25.01
C ALA A 114 -0.60 -15.12 -25.55
N ARG A 115 0.39 -15.52 -24.72
CA ARG A 115 1.45 -16.46 -25.08
C ARG A 115 0.90 -17.87 -25.35
N GLN A 116 -0.15 -18.28 -24.65
CA GLN A 116 -0.85 -19.55 -24.90
C GLN A 116 -1.60 -19.54 -26.24
N ILE A 117 -2.32 -18.46 -26.58
CA ILE A 117 -2.94 -18.33 -27.90
C ILE A 117 -1.87 -18.29 -29.00
N ALA A 118 -0.77 -17.55 -28.79
CA ALA A 118 0.36 -17.53 -29.72
C ALA A 118 0.99 -18.92 -29.91
N ALA A 119 1.16 -19.70 -28.84
CA ALA A 119 1.69 -21.07 -28.91
C ALA A 119 0.70 -22.05 -29.58
N TYR A 120 -0.60 -21.92 -29.31
CA TYR A 120 -1.66 -22.66 -30.00
C TYR A 120 -1.62 -22.40 -31.50
N LEU A 121 -1.68 -21.14 -31.92
CA LEU A 121 -1.66 -20.75 -33.33
C LEU A 121 -0.39 -21.23 -34.03
N ARG A 122 0.79 -21.10 -33.40
CA ARG A 122 2.06 -21.66 -33.92
C ARG A 122 1.95 -23.15 -34.21
N ARG A 123 1.39 -23.93 -33.27
CA ARG A 123 1.29 -25.39 -33.39
C ARG A 123 0.27 -25.82 -34.45
N GLU A 124 -0.91 -25.21 -34.49
CA GLU A 124 -1.98 -25.62 -35.43
C GLU A 124 -1.74 -25.15 -36.87
N THR A 125 -0.93 -24.10 -37.08
CA THR A 125 -0.72 -23.50 -38.42
C THR A 125 0.68 -23.62 -38.99
N GLY A 126 1.69 -23.92 -38.15
CA GLY A 126 3.11 -23.86 -38.53
C GLY A 126 3.68 -22.45 -38.75
N GLU A 127 2.85 -21.41 -38.65
CA GLU A 127 3.20 -20.02 -38.95
C GLU A 127 3.68 -19.26 -37.70
N LEU A 128 4.46 -18.18 -37.89
CA LEU A 128 4.93 -17.34 -36.78
C LEU A 128 3.77 -16.66 -36.05
N ALA A 129 3.66 -16.91 -34.74
CA ALA A 129 2.69 -16.25 -33.88
C ALA A 129 3.32 -15.84 -32.55
N ASP A 130 3.26 -14.56 -32.22
CA ASP A 130 3.98 -13.92 -31.12
C ASP A 130 3.09 -12.91 -30.39
N VAL A 131 3.60 -12.38 -29.28
CA VAL A 131 2.88 -11.49 -28.38
C VAL A 131 3.61 -10.16 -28.31
N VAL A 132 2.94 -9.10 -28.75
CA VAL A 132 3.45 -7.73 -28.71
C VAL A 132 2.69 -6.98 -27.62
N PHE A 133 3.39 -6.46 -26.61
CA PHE A 133 2.76 -5.63 -25.58
C PHE A 133 2.52 -4.21 -26.10
N ASP A 134 1.27 -3.77 -26.01
CA ASP A 134 0.84 -2.40 -26.25
C ASP A 134 0.79 -1.66 -24.91
N ALA A 135 1.80 -0.81 -24.68
CA ALA A 135 1.94 -0.06 -23.45
C ALA A 135 0.92 1.09 -23.31
N ASP A 136 0.42 1.66 -24.41
CA ASP A 136 -0.59 2.73 -24.40
C ASP A 136 -1.95 2.21 -23.93
N ARG A 137 -2.27 0.95 -24.22
CA ARG A 137 -3.56 0.32 -23.87
C ARG A 137 -3.48 -0.72 -22.76
N ASP A 138 -2.29 -1.05 -22.27
CA ASP A 138 -2.06 -2.10 -21.27
C ASP A 138 -2.60 -3.46 -21.77
N LEU A 139 -2.20 -3.86 -22.99
CA LEU A 139 -2.72 -5.05 -23.69
C LEU A 139 -1.64 -5.83 -24.45
N TYR A 140 -1.56 -7.13 -24.21
CA TYR A 140 -0.80 -8.10 -24.97
C TYR A 140 -1.55 -8.49 -26.26
N ARG A 141 -1.07 -7.98 -27.39
CA ARG A 141 -1.61 -8.25 -28.73
C ARG A 141 -0.98 -9.50 -29.32
N VAL A 142 -1.81 -10.51 -29.63
CA VAL A 142 -1.35 -11.72 -30.33
C VAL A 142 -1.32 -11.44 -31.82
N ARG A 143 -0.16 -11.60 -32.46
CA ARG A 143 0.02 -11.50 -33.92
C ARG A 143 0.20 -12.90 -34.52
N TRP A 144 -0.23 -13.09 -35.76
CA TRP A 144 -0.15 -14.36 -36.48
C TRP A 144 0.15 -14.16 -37.97
N GLY A 145 1.04 -15.00 -38.51
CA GLY A 145 1.42 -15.06 -39.93
C GLY A 145 2.18 -13.82 -40.41
N ARG A 146 3.01 -13.94 -41.47
CA ARG A 146 3.74 -12.80 -42.03
C ARG A 146 3.52 -12.71 -43.53
N PHE A 147 2.89 -11.62 -43.97
CA PHE A 147 2.35 -11.49 -45.32
C PHE A 147 2.96 -10.30 -46.07
N PRO A 148 3.30 -10.42 -47.36
CA PRO A 148 3.96 -9.35 -48.12
C PRO A 148 3.01 -8.23 -48.57
N HIS A 149 1.69 -8.48 -48.54
CA HIS A 149 0.64 -7.57 -49.01
C HIS A 149 -0.59 -7.65 -48.10
N ARG A 150 -1.35 -6.56 -48.02
CA ARG A 150 -2.56 -6.46 -47.17
C ARG A 150 -3.62 -7.50 -47.56
N ASP A 151 -3.77 -7.75 -48.85
CA ASP A 151 -4.81 -8.64 -49.38
C ASP A 151 -4.46 -10.11 -49.11
N ALA A 152 -3.18 -10.50 -49.24
CA ALA A 152 -2.69 -11.82 -48.82
C ALA A 152 -2.92 -12.08 -47.30
N ALA A 153 -2.81 -11.04 -46.46
CA ALA A 153 -3.19 -11.14 -45.05
C ALA A 153 -4.72 -11.22 -44.86
N ALA A 154 -5.52 -10.55 -45.69
CA ALA A 154 -6.98 -10.62 -45.63
C ALA A 154 -7.49 -12.01 -46.05
N GLU A 155 -6.96 -12.59 -47.12
CA GLU A 155 -7.23 -13.96 -47.57
C GLU A 155 -6.83 -14.98 -46.48
N ALA A 156 -5.69 -14.77 -45.82
CA ALA A 156 -5.24 -15.63 -44.74
C ALA A 156 -6.18 -15.67 -43.51
N ARG A 157 -7.11 -14.72 -43.35
CA ARG A 157 -8.16 -14.80 -42.30
C ARG A 157 -9.02 -16.04 -42.43
N GLY A 158 -9.25 -16.54 -43.65
CA GLY A 158 -10.03 -17.76 -43.86
C GLY A 158 -9.43 -18.98 -43.13
N ARG A 159 -8.09 -19.06 -43.06
CA ARG A 159 -7.37 -20.11 -42.32
C ARG A 159 -7.58 -20.01 -40.80
N LEU A 160 -7.74 -18.80 -40.28
CA LEU A 160 -8.03 -18.55 -38.86
C LEU A 160 -9.49 -18.81 -38.50
N ALA A 161 -10.44 -18.50 -39.39
CA ALA A 161 -11.85 -18.78 -39.19
C ALA A 161 -12.13 -20.28 -39.00
N VAL A 162 -11.42 -21.14 -39.75
CA VAL A 162 -11.48 -22.62 -39.59
C VAL A 162 -11.00 -23.08 -38.19
N LEU A 163 -10.14 -22.29 -37.52
CA LEU A 163 -9.67 -22.53 -36.15
C LEU A 163 -10.55 -21.81 -35.09
N GLY A 164 -11.75 -21.34 -35.45
CA GLY A 164 -12.65 -20.62 -34.54
C GLY A 164 -12.23 -19.18 -34.22
N VAL A 165 -11.29 -18.61 -34.97
CA VAL A 165 -10.85 -17.21 -34.82
C VAL A 165 -11.54 -16.36 -35.87
N GLU A 166 -12.71 -15.82 -35.52
CA GLU A 166 -13.57 -15.04 -36.42
C GLU A 166 -13.09 -13.58 -36.56
N GLU A 167 -12.59 -12.98 -35.48
CA GLU A 167 -12.18 -11.57 -35.40
C GLU A 167 -10.66 -11.35 -35.49
N ALA A 168 -10.10 -11.59 -36.69
CA ALA A 168 -8.70 -11.31 -37.00
C ALA A 168 -8.53 -10.04 -37.86
N TRP A 169 -7.69 -9.11 -37.42
CA TRP A 169 -7.51 -7.79 -38.04
C TRP A 169 -6.17 -7.70 -38.78
N VAL A 170 -6.17 -7.29 -40.05
CA VAL A 170 -4.91 -7.05 -40.78
C VAL A 170 -4.22 -5.81 -40.21
N VAL A 171 -3.00 -5.99 -39.70
CA VAL A 171 -2.13 -4.92 -39.21
C VAL A 171 -0.87 -4.86 -40.05
N GLY A 172 -0.40 -3.65 -40.37
CA GLY A 172 0.92 -3.47 -40.97
C GLY A 172 1.99 -3.42 -39.87
N GLU A 173 2.99 -4.28 -39.95
CA GLU A 173 4.28 -4.07 -39.30
C GLU A 173 5.22 -3.43 -40.33
N GLY A 174 6.08 -2.50 -39.88
CA GLY A 174 6.95 -1.72 -40.76
C GLY A 174 7.90 -2.59 -41.60
N GLY A 175 8.42 -2.01 -42.69
CA GLY A 175 9.64 -2.53 -43.31
C GLY A 175 10.83 -2.38 -42.36
N ALA A 176 11.97 -2.99 -42.71
CA ALA A 176 13.19 -2.79 -41.92
C ALA A 176 13.59 -1.30 -41.93
N LEU A 177 14.04 -0.80 -40.78
CA LEU A 177 14.49 0.59 -40.64
C LEU A 177 15.92 0.74 -41.18
N GLU A 178 16.05 0.87 -42.51
CA GLU A 178 17.31 1.25 -43.17
C GLU A 178 17.58 2.75 -42.99
N GLY A 179 18.83 3.12 -42.67
CA GLY A 179 19.21 4.53 -42.54
C GLY A 179 18.46 5.26 -41.43
N ALA A 180 18.54 4.71 -40.20
CA ALA A 180 18.02 5.38 -39.02
C ALA A 180 18.67 6.76 -38.85
N ALA A 181 17.86 7.81 -38.76
CA ALA A 181 18.28 9.13 -38.34
C ALA A 181 17.18 9.82 -37.53
N LEU A 182 17.57 10.87 -36.81
CA LEU A 182 16.73 11.68 -35.94
C LEU A 182 16.77 13.14 -36.40
N ARG A 183 15.60 13.74 -36.61
CA ARG A 183 15.46 15.16 -36.92
C ARG A 183 15.17 15.95 -35.66
N LEU A 184 16.00 16.95 -35.45
CA LEU A 184 16.05 17.86 -34.32
C LEU A 184 15.59 19.24 -34.79
N GLU A 185 14.56 19.79 -34.15
CA GLU A 185 14.04 21.13 -34.42
C GLU A 185 14.05 21.97 -33.15
N GLN A 186 14.80 23.07 -33.14
CA GLN A 186 14.92 23.96 -31.99
C GLN A 186 14.98 25.41 -32.46
N GLY A 187 14.03 26.25 -32.01
CA GLY A 187 14.01 27.68 -32.32
C GLY A 187 14.02 28.01 -33.81
N GLY A 188 13.33 27.20 -34.63
CA GLY A 188 13.25 27.34 -36.10
C GLY A 188 14.43 26.72 -36.87
N ARG A 189 15.51 26.31 -36.19
CA ARG A 189 16.62 25.59 -36.83
C ARG A 189 16.32 24.10 -36.86
N LYS A 190 16.56 23.46 -38.01
CA LYS A 190 16.42 22.01 -38.23
C LYS A 190 17.79 21.39 -38.46
N ARG A 191 18.04 20.24 -37.85
CA ARG A 191 19.25 19.42 -37.99
C ARG A 191 18.86 17.96 -38.04
N GLU A 192 19.49 17.18 -38.90
CA GLU A 192 19.35 15.73 -38.93
C GLU A 192 20.64 15.11 -38.37
N ILE A 193 20.52 14.00 -37.63
CA ILE A 193 21.65 13.20 -37.14
C ILE A 193 21.45 11.74 -37.51
N GLU A 194 22.49 11.09 -38.02
CA GLU A 194 22.50 9.66 -38.29
C GLU A 194 22.56 8.84 -37.00
N GLY A 195 21.95 7.66 -37.03
CA GLY A 195 21.88 6.72 -35.92
C GLY A 195 20.50 6.63 -35.26
N ARG A 196 20.34 5.59 -34.43
CA ARG A 196 19.11 5.30 -33.68
C ARG A 196 19.02 6.00 -32.33
N TRP A 197 20.03 6.78 -31.93
CA TRP A 197 20.18 7.26 -30.56
C TRP A 197 20.50 8.75 -30.52
N LEU A 198 19.76 9.50 -29.71
CA LEU A 198 20.13 10.84 -29.25
C LEU A 198 20.29 10.80 -27.74
N THR A 199 21.40 11.34 -27.24
CA THR A 199 21.64 11.49 -25.81
C THR A 199 21.34 12.92 -25.35
N ILE A 200 20.63 13.05 -24.24
CA ILE A 200 20.52 14.28 -23.46
C ILE A 200 21.14 14.04 -22.08
N LEU A 201 21.99 14.95 -21.63
CA LEU A 201 22.68 14.94 -20.35
C LEU A 201 22.26 16.14 -19.49
N ALA A 202 22.19 15.96 -18.18
CA ALA A 202 22.04 17.04 -17.23
C ALA A 202 22.94 16.83 -16.01
N PRO A 203 23.40 17.91 -15.33
CA PRO A 203 24.07 17.78 -14.06
C PRO A 203 23.15 17.13 -13.00
N PRO A 204 23.70 16.43 -12.00
CA PRO A 204 22.91 15.59 -11.08
C PRO A 204 21.88 16.32 -10.20
N ASP A 205 21.97 17.64 -10.07
CA ASP A 205 21.05 18.52 -9.34
C ASP A 205 19.86 19.03 -10.18
N VAL A 206 20.00 19.04 -11.51
CA VAL A 206 19.07 19.72 -12.43
C VAL A 206 17.90 18.83 -12.81
N GLY A 207 18.22 17.64 -13.29
CA GLY A 207 17.29 16.71 -13.92
C GLY A 207 16.83 17.14 -15.31
N ILE A 208 16.51 16.15 -16.15
CA ILE A 208 15.99 16.35 -17.50
C ILE A 208 14.46 16.33 -17.44
N PRO A 209 13.75 17.42 -17.78
CA PRO A 209 12.29 17.47 -17.74
C PRO A 209 11.66 16.70 -18.91
N PHE A 210 10.78 15.74 -18.59
CA PHE A 210 9.95 14.99 -19.55
C PHE A 210 8.62 14.58 -18.88
N ALA A 211 7.50 14.66 -19.61
CA ALA A 211 6.17 14.24 -19.14
C ALA A 211 5.78 14.74 -17.72
N ARG A 212 6.05 16.02 -17.42
CA ARG A 212 5.84 16.68 -16.11
C ARG A 212 6.67 16.12 -14.93
N ARG A 213 7.76 15.40 -15.21
CA ARG A 213 8.73 14.91 -14.22
C ARG A 213 10.16 15.24 -14.63
N ARG A 214 11.09 15.24 -13.68
CA ARG A 214 12.54 15.37 -13.90
C ARG A 214 13.24 14.02 -13.74
N TYR A 215 14.22 13.73 -14.59
CA TYR A 215 14.95 12.46 -14.63
C TYR A 215 16.46 12.66 -14.48
N ARG A 216 17.13 11.75 -13.76
CA ARG A 216 18.56 11.89 -13.44
C ARG A 216 19.46 11.67 -14.63
N THR A 217 20.59 12.39 -14.63
CA THR A 217 21.82 12.07 -15.38
C THR A 217 21.70 12.07 -16.90
N ARG A 218 21.04 11.06 -17.49
CA ARG A 218 21.01 10.81 -18.92
C ARG A 218 19.63 10.33 -19.39
N LEU A 219 19.10 11.01 -20.40
CA LEU A 219 17.88 10.62 -21.09
C LEU A 219 18.23 10.31 -22.55
N LEU A 220 17.88 9.11 -23.01
CA LEU A 220 18.11 8.62 -24.36
C LEU A 220 16.80 8.67 -25.14
N ILE A 221 16.84 9.19 -26.37
CA ILE A 221 15.77 9.03 -27.35
C ILE A 221 16.21 7.98 -28.35
N HIS A 222 15.44 6.90 -28.46
CA HIS A 222 15.74 5.75 -29.30
C HIS A 222 14.74 5.62 -30.46
N VAL A 223 15.23 5.40 -31.68
CA VAL A 223 14.40 4.97 -32.81
C VAL A 223 14.29 3.45 -32.80
N ASN A 224 13.11 2.94 -32.46
CA ASN A 224 12.82 1.50 -32.48
C ASN A 224 12.65 0.97 -33.93
N ASP A 225 12.61 -0.35 -34.10
CA ASP A 225 12.46 -0.98 -35.43
C ASP A 225 11.13 -0.65 -36.15
N ARG A 226 10.14 -0.11 -35.42
CA ARG A 226 8.87 0.36 -35.98
C ARG A 226 8.95 1.80 -36.52
N GLY A 227 10.12 2.45 -36.43
CA GLY A 227 10.31 3.84 -36.84
C GLY A 227 9.67 4.86 -35.91
N ARG A 228 9.47 4.49 -34.64
CA ARG A 228 8.88 5.32 -33.59
C ARG A 228 9.91 5.62 -32.50
N LEU A 229 9.63 6.59 -31.62
CA LEU A 229 10.54 7.02 -30.57
C LEU A 229 10.20 6.40 -29.22
N ASN A 230 11.17 5.71 -28.64
CA ASN A 230 11.17 5.31 -27.24
C ASN A 230 11.98 6.34 -26.42
N VAL A 231 11.49 6.69 -25.23
CA VAL A 231 12.13 7.64 -24.29
C VAL A 231 12.62 6.85 -23.10
N ILE A 232 13.92 6.91 -22.83
CA ILE A 232 14.61 6.01 -21.91
C ILE A 232 15.45 6.84 -20.94
N ASN A 233 15.47 6.50 -19.65
CA ASN A 233 16.40 7.07 -18.68
C ASN A 233 17.53 6.07 -18.42
N GLU A 234 18.78 6.47 -18.67
CA GLU A 234 19.98 5.67 -18.36
C GLU A 234 20.62 6.20 -17.07
N LEU A 235 20.68 5.37 -16.04
CA LEU A 235 21.15 5.74 -14.69
C LEU A 235 21.66 4.52 -13.91
N SER A 236 22.28 4.74 -12.75
CA SER A 236 22.67 3.64 -11.87
C SER A 236 21.42 2.99 -11.25
N ILE A 237 21.48 1.68 -10.93
CA ILE A 237 20.38 1.03 -10.19
C ILE A 237 20.11 1.74 -8.85
N GLU A 238 21.14 2.26 -8.18
CA GLU A 238 20.96 3.01 -6.92
C GLU A 238 20.19 4.33 -7.14
N ASP A 239 20.48 5.09 -8.20
CA ASP A 239 19.72 6.30 -8.54
C ASP A 239 18.29 5.99 -9.00
N TYR A 240 18.07 4.88 -9.71
CA TYR A 240 16.74 4.41 -10.07
C TYR A 240 15.89 4.12 -8.84
N LEU A 241 16.45 3.44 -7.83
CA LEU A 241 15.73 3.08 -6.60
C LEU A 241 15.28 4.30 -5.79
N ARG A 242 15.99 5.44 -5.89
CA ARG A 242 15.57 6.71 -5.27
C ARG A 242 14.25 7.24 -5.85
N GLY A 243 13.94 6.92 -7.11
CA GLY A 243 12.65 7.21 -7.74
C GLY A 243 11.60 6.11 -7.60
N VAL A 244 11.97 4.89 -7.20
CA VAL A 244 11.05 3.75 -7.00
C VAL A 244 10.60 3.63 -5.55
N VAL A 245 11.53 3.59 -4.58
CA VAL A 245 11.21 3.33 -3.17
C VAL A 245 10.17 4.31 -2.61
N PRO A 246 10.19 5.63 -2.91
CA PRO A 246 9.13 6.56 -2.47
C PRO A 246 7.77 6.36 -3.14
N ARG A 247 7.72 5.77 -4.34
CA ARG A 247 6.48 5.46 -5.05
C ARG A 247 5.83 4.19 -4.54
N GLU A 248 6.64 3.21 -4.15
CA GLU A 248 6.19 1.94 -3.61
C GLU A 248 5.90 2.02 -2.09
N MET A 249 6.84 2.58 -1.32
CA MET A 249 6.77 2.73 0.12
C MET A 249 7.09 4.18 0.51
N GLY A 250 6.14 5.09 0.26
CA GLY A 250 6.27 6.53 0.53
C GLY A 250 6.63 6.87 1.99
N PRO A 251 7.79 7.50 2.25
CA PRO A 251 8.28 7.79 3.61
C PRO A 251 7.38 8.67 4.49
N GLU A 252 6.49 9.48 3.90
CA GLU A 252 5.47 10.26 4.64
C GLU A 252 4.51 9.36 5.45
N LEU A 253 4.23 8.16 4.94
CA LEU A 253 3.39 7.15 5.60
C LEU A 253 4.26 6.08 6.27
N TYR A 254 5.40 5.76 5.66
CA TYR A 254 6.29 4.66 6.05
C TYR A 254 7.62 5.18 6.62
N ASP A 255 7.54 5.90 7.73
CA ASP A 255 8.63 6.59 8.44
C ASP A 255 9.66 5.65 9.15
N LYS A 256 9.80 4.38 8.76
CA LYS A 256 10.71 3.41 9.42
C LYS A 256 11.82 3.00 8.45
N ILE A 257 13.06 3.35 8.80
CA ILE A 257 14.23 3.10 7.95
C ILE A 257 14.42 1.61 7.61
N GLU A 258 14.16 0.68 8.53
CA GLU A 258 14.28 -0.76 8.29
C GLU A 258 13.26 -1.28 7.27
N ALA A 259 12.04 -0.73 7.26
CA ALA A 259 11.04 -1.04 6.24
C ALA A 259 11.47 -0.55 4.86
N LEU A 260 11.97 0.69 4.77
CA LEU A 260 12.49 1.27 3.53
C LEU A 260 13.73 0.54 3.02
N LYS A 261 14.60 0.04 3.92
CA LYS A 261 15.74 -0.81 3.57
C LYS A 261 15.28 -2.15 2.97
N ALA A 262 14.28 -2.80 3.58
CA ALA A 262 13.72 -4.03 3.05
C ALA A 262 13.10 -3.81 1.65
N GLN A 263 12.29 -2.76 1.47
CA GLN A 263 11.75 -2.38 0.16
C GLN A 263 12.87 -2.07 -0.85
N SER A 264 13.96 -1.41 -0.43
CA SER A 264 15.12 -1.10 -1.29
C SER A 264 15.80 -2.38 -1.80
N VAL A 265 16.04 -3.38 -0.93
CA VAL A 265 16.65 -4.66 -1.34
C VAL A 265 15.70 -5.47 -2.23
N ALA A 266 14.41 -5.53 -1.90
CA ALA A 266 13.41 -6.21 -2.74
C ALA A 266 13.32 -5.58 -4.13
N ALA A 267 13.23 -4.25 -4.21
CA ALA A 267 13.20 -3.51 -5.48
C ALA A 267 14.50 -3.67 -6.30
N ARG A 268 15.67 -3.66 -5.63
CA ARG A 268 16.98 -3.90 -6.28
C ARG A 268 17.05 -5.30 -6.87
N THR A 269 16.62 -6.31 -6.12
CA THR A 269 16.65 -7.71 -6.57
C THR A 269 15.75 -7.91 -7.78
N PHE A 270 14.53 -7.35 -7.76
CA PHE A 270 13.61 -7.38 -8.91
C PHE A 270 14.26 -6.74 -10.16
N THR A 271 14.91 -5.58 -9.98
CA THR A 271 15.60 -4.86 -11.07
C THR A 271 16.73 -5.69 -11.68
N VAL A 272 17.55 -6.34 -10.85
CA VAL A 272 18.67 -7.17 -11.29
C VAL A 272 18.17 -8.43 -11.99
N ARG A 273 17.16 -9.10 -11.45
CA ARG A 273 16.58 -10.34 -12.01
C ARG A 273 15.94 -10.12 -13.38
N ASN A 274 15.23 -9.02 -13.57
CA ASN A 274 14.51 -8.71 -14.81
C ASN A 274 15.34 -7.80 -15.76
N LEU A 275 16.65 -7.68 -15.53
CA LEU A 275 17.53 -6.81 -16.32
C LEU A 275 17.60 -7.26 -17.78
N GLY A 276 16.97 -6.49 -18.66
CA GLY A 276 16.99 -6.74 -20.11
C GLY A 276 15.74 -7.39 -20.67
N GLU A 277 14.66 -7.48 -19.89
CA GLU A 277 13.34 -7.99 -20.34
C GLU A 277 12.84 -7.31 -21.63
N PHE A 278 13.24 -6.05 -21.85
CA PHE A 278 12.80 -5.21 -22.97
C PHE A 278 13.92 -4.83 -23.96
N ARG A 279 15.01 -5.61 -24.05
CA ARG A 279 16.19 -5.25 -24.88
C ARG A 279 15.86 -4.91 -26.34
N GLU A 280 14.87 -5.58 -26.92
CA GLU A 280 14.36 -5.32 -28.28
C GLU A 280 13.75 -3.91 -28.45
N GLU A 281 13.29 -3.29 -27.36
CA GLU A 281 12.80 -1.90 -27.31
C GLU A 281 13.88 -0.88 -26.92
N GLY A 282 15.13 -1.34 -26.73
CA GLY A 282 16.28 -0.52 -26.36
C GLY A 282 16.47 -0.25 -24.86
N TYR A 283 15.61 -0.78 -23.99
CA TYR A 283 15.68 -0.58 -22.54
C TYR A 283 15.63 -1.90 -21.75
N ASP A 284 15.94 -1.86 -20.45
CA ASP A 284 16.02 -3.06 -19.61
C ASP A 284 14.75 -3.32 -18.81
N ILE A 285 14.10 -2.25 -18.32
CA ILE A 285 12.91 -2.31 -17.45
C ILE A 285 11.94 -1.16 -17.74
N CYS A 286 10.64 -1.35 -17.51
CA CYS A 286 9.62 -0.32 -17.69
C CYS A 286 9.39 0.56 -16.44
N SER A 287 8.85 1.77 -16.60
CA SER A 287 8.56 2.71 -15.51
C SER A 287 7.16 2.57 -14.86
N THR A 288 6.41 1.52 -15.21
CA THR A 288 4.99 1.35 -14.87
C THR A 288 4.79 0.21 -13.83
N PRO A 289 3.58 0.06 -13.23
CA PRO A 289 3.30 -1.04 -12.29
C PRO A 289 3.44 -2.46 -12.86
N ARG A 290 3.68 -2.64 -14.17
CA ARG A 290 4.10 -3.94 -14.73
C ARG A 290 5.47 -4.35 -14.20
N CYS A 291 6.37 -3.38 -14.03
CA CYS A 291 7.71 -3.57 -13.51
C CYS A 291 7.75 -3.02 -12.09
N GLN A 292 8.09 -1.73 -11.92
CA GLN A 292 8.03 -1.00 -10.66
C GLN A 292 7.68 0.46 -10.96
N VAL A 293 6.99 1.14 -10.04
CA VAL A 293 6.54 2.53 -10.29
C VAL A 293 7.70 3.51 -10.16
N TYR A 294 8.28 3.92 -11.29
CA TYR A 294 9.39 4.87 -11.31
C TYR A 294 8.91 6.32 -11.38
N GLY A 295 9.21 7.10 -10.35
CA GLY A 295 8.76 8.49 -10.18
C GLY A 295 9.71 9.57 -10.69
N GLY A 296 10.94 9.24 -11.08
CA GLY A 296 11.99 10.23 -11.37
C GLY A 296 12.48 10.95 -10.11
N MET A 297 13.08 12.14 -10.29
CA MET A 297 13.69 12.94 -9.21
C MET A 297 12.66 13.61 -8.29
N ASP A 298 11.46 13.90 -8.77
CA ASP A 298 10.48 14.71 -8.05
C ASP A 298 9.82 14.01 -6.86
N VAL A 299 10.16 12.74 -6.63
CA VAL A 299 9.67 11.94 -5.49
C VAL A 299 10.77 11.50 -4.54
N GLU A 300 12.03 11.85 -4.82
CA GLU A 300 13.16 11.48 -3.98
C GLU A 300 12.98 12.06 -2.57
N HIS A 301 13.34 11.27 -1.56
CA HIS A 301 13.11 11.63 -0.18
C HIS A 301 14.33 11.23 0.68
N PRO A 302 14.84 12.11 1.59
CA PRO A 302 16.09 11.85 2.32
C PRO A 302 16.12 10.52 3.07
N LEU A 303 14.99 10.09 3.65
CA LEU A 303 14.89 8.84 4.41
C LEU A 303 14.99 7.58 3.53
N SER A 304 14.36 7.58 2.35
CA SER A 304 14.49 6.46 1.40
C SER A 304 15.86 6.48 0.72
N ASP A 305 16.41 7.66 0.43
CA ASP A 305 17.78 7.81 -0.09
C ASP A 305 18.83 7.28 0.90
N GLN A 306 18.60 7.46 2.19
CA GLN A 306 19.40 6.83 3.24
C GLN A 306 19.24 5.30 3.23
N ALA A 307 18.02 4.78 3.07
CA ALA A 307 17.76 3.33 3.01
C ALA A 307 18.40 2.65 1.78
N VAL A 308 18.30 3.28 0.61
CA VAL A 308 18.92 2.83 -0.64
C VAL A 308 20.44 2.77 -0.47
N ARG A 309 21.08 3.88 -0.03
CA ARG A 309 22.54 3.91 0.23
C ARG A 309 22.99 2.91 1.29
N ALA A 310 22.25 2.77 2.38
CA ALA A 310 22.58 1.82 3.45
C ALA A 310 22.46 0.34 3.01
N THR A 311 21.77 0.07 1.90
CA THR A 311 21.60 -1.26 1.31
C THR A 311 22.26 -1.39 -0.07
N ALA A 312 23.15 -0.46 -0.45
CA ALA A 312 23.71 -0.38 -1.80
C ALA A 312 24.32 -1.73 -2.25
N GLY A 313 23.94 -2.16 -3.45
CA GLY A 313 24.34 -3.44 -4.03
C GLY A 313 23.80 -4.70 -3.35
N GLN A 314 23.00 -4.62 -2.28
CA GLN A 314 22.43 -5.80 -1.62
C GLN A 314 21.20 -6.32 -2.36
N VAL A 315 21.15 -7.64 -2.54
CA VAL A 315 20.07 -8.37 -3.23
C VAL A 315 19.74 -9.67 -2.50
N LEU A 316 18.57 -10.24 -2.77
CA LEU A 316 18.19 -11.57 -2.29
C LEU A 316 18.55 -12.64 -3.32
N LEU A 317 19.23 -13.69 -2.87
CA LEU A 317 19.69 -14.82 -3.67
C LEU A 317 19.04 -16.13 -3.20
N TYR A 318 18.89 -17.09 -4.11
CA TYR A 318 18.57 -18.48 -3.82
C TYR A 318 19.43 -19.33 -4.74
N ASP A 319 20.19 -20.28 -4.19
CA ASP A 319 21.23 -21.04 -4.90
C ASP A 319 22.22 -20.13 -5.69
N GLY A 320 22.54 -18.96 -5.14
CA GLY A 320 23.44 -17.97 -5.73
C GLY A 320 22.80 -16.99 -6.74
N GLU A 321 21.57 -17.26 -7.20
CA GLU A 321 20.91 -16.48 -8.25
C GLU A 321 19.85 -15.48 -7.70
N PRO A 322 19.70 -14.27 -8.30
CA PRO A 322 18.71 -13.27 -7.87
C PRO A 322 17.26 -13.79 -7.91
N VAL A 323 16.56 -13.71 -6.77
CA VAL A 323 15.21 -14.29 -6.59
C VAL A 323 14.09 -13.39 -7.10
N GLU A 324 12.90 -13.97 -7.29
CA GLU A 324 11.70 -13.20 -7.60
C GLU A 324 11.18 -12.49 -6.34
N THR A 325 11.34 -11.17 -6.26
CA THR A 325 10.95 -10.37 -5.10
C THR A 325 9.65 -9.62 -5.33
N LEU A 326 8.56 -10.37 -5.55
CA LEU A 326 7.21 -9.78 -5.64
C LEU A 326 6.84 -9.09 -4.32
N TYR A 327 6.15 -7.94 -4.41
CA TYR A 327 5.68 -7.19 -3.24
C TYR A 327 4.35 -6.49 -3.54
N SER A 328 3.56 -6.21 -2.50
CA SER A 328 2.26 -5.54 -2.65
C SER A 328 1.90 -4.66 -1.44
N ALA A 329 1.04 -3.67 -1.67
CA ALA A 329 0.67 -2.66 -0.68
C ALA A 329 0.19 -3.27 0.65
N THR A 330 -0.80 -4.17 0.57
CA THR A 330 -1.31 -4.84 1.76
C THR A 330 -1.76 -6.25 1.39
N CYS A 331 -1.20 -7.28 2.01
CA CYS A 331 -1.59 -8.67 1.73
C CYS A 331 -2.88 -9.11 2.45
N GLY A 332 -3.47 -8.27 3.31
CA GLY A 332 -4.72 -8.59 4.01
C GLY A 332 -4.54 -9.45 5.27
N GLY A 333 -3.33 -9.51 5.84
CA GLY A 333 -3.02 -10.24 7.08
C GLY A 333 -2.26 -11.56 6.87
N HIS A 334 -2.28 -12.12 5.67
CA HIS A 334 -1.49 -13.30 5.29
C HIS A 334 -1.07 -13.18 3.82
N THR A 335 0.18 -13.50 3.49
CA THR A 335 0.64 -13.55 2.09
C THR A 335 0.27 -14.89 1.46
N GLU A 336 0.35 -15.01 0.15
CA GLU A 336 -0.12 -16.19 -0.59
C GLU A 336 1.02 -16.90 -1.33
N ASN A 337 0.87 -18.21 -1.52
CA ASN A 337 1.76 -19.01 -2.37
C ASN A 337 1.70 -18.50 -3.81
N VAL A 338 2.87 -18.32 -4.45
CA VAL A 338 2.96 -17.69 -5.78
C VAL A 338 2.08 -18.39 -6.83
N GLU A 339 2.01 -19.73 -6.81
CA GLU A 339 1.24 -20.52 -7.78
C GLU A 339 -0.29 -20.38 -7.66
N VAL A 340 -0.80 -19.89 -6.52
CA VAL A 340 -2.24 -19.62 -6.34
C VAL A 340 -2.66 -18.36 -7.10
N VAL A 341 -1.75 -17.38 -7.19
CA VAL A 341 -2.01 -16.04 -7.74
C VAL A 341 -1.45 -15.89 -9.15
N PHE A 342 -0.35 -16.58 -9.45
CA PHE A 342 0.35 -16.64 -10.73
C PHE A 342 0.56 -18.13 -11.12
N PRO A 343 -0.43 -18.81 -11.74
CA PRO A 343 -0.44 -20.27 -11.90
C PRO A 343 0.75 -20.93 -12.62
N LEU A 344 1.57 -20.18 -13.38
CA LEU A 344 2.82 -20.68 -13.96
C LEU A 344 4.10 -20.33 -13.17
N LYS A 345 4.08 -19.31 -12.30
CA LYS A 345 5.27 -19.02 -11.48
C LYS A 345 5.44 -20.10 -10.41
N ARG A 346 6.68 -20.45 -10.14
CA ARG A 346 7.10 -21.36 -9.07
C ARG A 346 8.29 -20.72 -8.35
N GLY A 347 8.37 -20.89 -7.04
CA GLY A 347 9.51 -20.42 -6.26
C GLY A 347 9.41 -20.93 -4.82
N PRO A 348 10.43 -21.62 -4.29
CA PRO A 348 10.42 -22.07 -2.90
C PRO A 348 10.41 -20.88 -1.91
N HIS A 349 10.87 -19.70 -2.36
CA HIS A 349 10.93 -18.47 -1.57
C HIS A 349 9.64 -17.65 -1.54
N LEU A 350 8.68 -17.86 -2.45
CA LEU A 350 7.41 -17.12 -2.47
C LEU A 350 6.27 -17.97 -1.90
N ARG A 351 6.34 -18.18 -0.57
CA ARG A 351 5.34 -18.90 0.21
C ARG A 351 4.47 -17.96 1.03
N GLY A 352 3.24 -18.38 1.26
CA GLY A 352 2.31 -17.64 2.09
C GLY A 352 2.72 -17.72 3.56
N VAL A 353 2.97 -16.58 4.17
CA VAL A 353 3.31 -16.41 5.59
C VAL A 353 2.33 -15.47 6.29
N PRO A 354 2.11 -15.61 7.61
CA PRO A 354 1.40 -14.62 8.39
C PRO A 354 2.09 -13.25 8.27
N CYS A 355 1.35 -12.22 7.90
CA CYS A 355 1.89 -10.85 7.77
C CYS A 355 2.24 -10.23 9.15
N LEU A 356 1.58 -10.72 10.18
CA LEU A 356 1.67 -10.28 11.57
C LEU A 356 1.56 -11.53 12.45
N GLU A 357 2.62 -11.84 13.19
CA GLU A 357 2.76 -13.08 13.99
C GLU A 357 1.68 -13.21 15.08
N ALA A 358 1.14 -12.08 15.57
CA ALA A 358 0.12 -12.04 16.62
C ALA A 358 -1.33 -12.20 16.11
N GLY A 359 -1.56 -12.32 14.79
CA GLY A 359 -2.90 -12.41 14.20
C GLY A 359 -3.79 -11.18 14.49
N VAL A 360 -5.10 -11.41 14.63
CA VAL A 360 -6.08 -10.39 15.04
C VAL A 360 -6.37 -10.54 16.52
N PHE A 361 -5.96 -9.59 17.34
CA PHE A 361 -6.25 -9.59 18.76
C PHE A 361 -7.67 -9.08 19.01
N LYS A 362 -8.50 -9.88 19.69
CA LYS A 362 -9.87 -9.51 20.05
C LYS A 362 -9.91 -8.92 21.46
N LEU A 363 -9.97 -7.59 21.55
CA LEU A 363 -10.17 -6.89 22.82
C LEU A 363 -11.67 -6.75 23.09
N ALA A 364 -12.20 -7.59 23.97
CA ALA A 364 -13.56 -7.43 24.49
C ALA A 364 -13.58 -6.35 25.59
N GLY A 365 -14.63 -5.53 25.59
CA GLY A 365 -14.99 -4.68 26.71
C GLY A 365 -16.15 -5.26 27.51
N ASP A 366 -16.36 -4.73 28.71
CA ASP A 366 -17.39 -5.16 29.66
C ASP A 366 -18.82 -4.66 29.35
N MET A 367 -18.95 -3.75 28.37
CA MET A 367 -20.21 -3.08 28.05
C MET A 367 -21.06 -3.86 27.04
N ALA A 368 -22.38 -3.83 27.22
CA ALA A 368 -23.34 -4.48 26.33
C ALA A 368 -23.17 -4.02 24.86
N ALA A 369 -23.11 -4.99 23.94
CA ALA A 369 -22.87 -4.70 22.53
C ALA A 369 -24.00 -3.83 21.93
N GLY A 370 -23.61 -2.78 21.19
CA GLY A 370 -24.55 -1.84 20.57
C GLY A 370 -24.90 -0.61 21.41
N THR A 371 -24.52 -0.54 22.69
CA THR A 371 -24.73 0.67 23.51
C THR A 371 -24.04 1.89 22.86
N PRO A 372 -24.73 3.02 22.63
CA PRO A 372 -24.14 4.22 22.06
C PRO A 372 -22.98 4.76 22.90
N PHE A 373 -21.95 5.31 22.26
CA PHE A 373 -20.73 5.79 22.93
C PHE A 373 -20.99 6.83 24.04
N ALA A 374 -21.77 7.87 23.74
CA ALA A 374 -22.13 8.91 24.71
C ALA A 374 -22.83 8.30 25.95
N THR A 375 -23.89 7.53 25.73
CA THR A 375 -24.64 6.83 26.77
C THR A 375 -23.78 5.87 27.59
N GLY A 376 -22.93 5.08 26.93
CA GLY A 376 -22.06 4.13 27.59
C GLY A 376 -21.03 4.81 28.50
N LEU A 377 -20.30 5.79 27.96
CA LEU A 377 -19.17 6.40 28.66
C LEU A 377 -19.64 7.42 29.71
N SER A 378 -20.70 8.20 29.45
CA SER A 378 -21.23 9.15 30.43
C SER A 378 -21.88 8.46 31.64
N ARG A 379 -22.49 7.28 31.47
CA ARG A 379 -23.04 6.46 32.58
C ARG A 379 -21.97 5.67 33.34
N ARG A 380 -20.78 5.50 32.76
CA ARG A 380 -19.60 4.97 33.46
C ARG A 380 -18.92 6.04 34.32
N LEU A 381 -18.84 7.26 33.79
CA LEU A 381 -18.19 8.39 34.44
C LEU A 381 -19.02 9.00 35.58
N LEU A 382 -20.35 8.99 35.45
CA LEU A 382 -21.28 9.71 36.33
C LEU A 382 -22.35 8.76 36.89
N PRO A 383 -22.81 8.96 38.14
CA PRO A 383 -23.71 8.03 38.82
C PRO A 383 -25.08 7.91 38.14
N THR A 384 -25.64 6.70 38.15
CA THR A 384 -27.05 6.46 37.83
C THR A 384 -27.90 6.61 39.10
N LEU A 385 -28.84 7.55 39.09
CA LEU A 385 -29.67 7.88 40.25
C LEU A 385 -31.16 7.69 39.91
N PRO A 386 -32.01 7.33 40.89
CA PRO A 386 -33.46 7.31 40.70
C PRO A 386 -34.03 8.74 40.73
N GLY A 387 -35.03 9.02 39.89
CA GLY A 387 -35.71 10.32 39.83
C GLY A 387 -36.41 10.55 38.49
N THR A 388 -36.95 11.74 38.30
CA THR A 388 -37.39 12.19 36.97
C THR A 388 -36.17 12.42 36.06
N PRO A 389 -36.30 12.36 34.71
CA PRO A 389 -35.17 12.59 33.81
C PRO A 389 -34.44 13.93 34.03
N ALA A 390 -35.17 14.97 34.47
CA ALA A 390 -34.60 16.26 34.85
C ALA A 390 -33.77 16.19 36.15
N GLN A 391 -34.28 15.52 37.20
CA GLN A 391 -33.53 15.27 38.45
C GLN A 391 -32.28 14.42 38.21
N VAL A 392 -32.36 13.42 37.33
CA VAL A 392 -31.21 12.57 36.98
C VAL A 392 -30.15 13.34 36.20
N LEU A 393 -30.54 14.21 35.25
CA LEU A 393 -29.58 15.08 34.55
C LEU A 393 -28.95 16.10 35.51
N ALA A 394 -29.75 16.69 36.41
CA ALA A 394 -29.29 17.62 37.42
C ALA A 394 -28.18 17.02 38.28
N ALA A 395 -28.47 15.95 39.01
CA ALA A 395 -27.50 15.31 39.90
C ALA A 395 -26.25 14.78 39.17
N ARG A 396 -26.34 14.40 37.88
CA ARG A 396 -25.17 14.04 37.06
C ARG A 396 -24.32 15.26 36.68
N LEU A 397 -24.93 16.42 36.42
CA LEU A 397 -24.24 17.69 36.19
C LEU A 397 -23.57 18.22 37.46
N GLU A 398 -24.23 18.13 38.62
CA GLU A 398 -23.67 18.50 39.93
C GLU A 398 -22.46 17.61 40.27
N HIS A 399 -22.57 16.30 40.05
CA HIS A 399 -21.45 15.38 40.24
C HIS A 399 -20.29 15.70 39.29
N LEU A 400 -20.58 16.06 38.04
CA LEU A 400 -19.55 16.50 37.08
C LEU A 400 -18.88 17.82 37.52
N ALA A 401 -19.65 18.77 38.06
CA ALA A 401 -19.13 20.02 38.62
C ALA A 401 -18.16 19.73 39.79
N LEU A 402 -18.54 18.85 40.72
CA LEU A 402 -17.68 18.41 41.82
C LEU A 402 -16.37 17.77 41.32
N LEU A 403 -16.45 16.86 40.34
CA LEU A 403 -15.26 16.26 39.71
C LEU A 403 -14.37 17.28 39.00
N ALA A 404 -14.95 18.37 38.49
CA ALA A 404 -14.22 19.48 37.86
C ALA A 404 -13.68 20.52 38.87
N GLY A 405 -13.95 20.37 40.17
CA GLY A 405 -13.57 21.35 41.20
C GLY A 405 -14.43 22.63 41.20
N LEU A 406 -15.60 22.59 40.57
CA LEU A 406 -16.55 23.70 40.49
C LEU A 406 -17.54 23.69 41.67
N ARG A 407 -18.23 24.81 41.87
CA ARG A 407 -19.26 24.95 42.91
C ARG A 407 -20.58 24.34 42.45
N VAL A 408 -21.28 23.64 43.34
CA VAL A 408 -22.64 23.14 43.09
C VAL A 408 -23.67 24.20 43.54
N PRO A 409 -24.69 24.52 42.74
CA PRO A 409 -25.68 25.54 43.04
C PRO A 409 -26.84 24.98 43.89
N HIS A 410 -27.82 25.83 44.17
CA HIS A 410 -29.04 25.48 44.89
C HIS A 410 -30.31 25.47 44.01
N ASP A 411 -30.17 25.69 42.70
CA ASP A 411 -31.31 25.73 41.77
C ASP A 411 -31.81 24.33 41.42
N GLU A 412 -33.12 24.15 41.22
CA GLU A 412 -33.69 22.90 40.72
C GLU A 412 -33.88 22.93 39.19
N LEU A 413 -33.48 21.86 38.49
CA LEU A 413 -33.81 21.65 37.09
C LEU A 413 -35.23 21.07 36.96
N ALA A 414 -36.22 21.94 36.72
CA ALA A 414 -37.63 21.56 36.66
C ALA A 414 -38.00 20.69 35.44
N SER A 415 -37.35 20.88 34.28
CA SER A 415 -37.64 20.10 33.07
C SER A 415 -36.43 19.93 32.15
N LEU A 416 -36.54 19.01 31.18
CA LEU A 416 -35.54 18.82 30.11
C LEU A 416 -35.69 19.81 28.94
N ARG A 417 -36.50 20.86 29.06
CA ARG A 417 -36.55 21.91 28.01
C ARG A 417 -35.17 22.55 27.87
N ARG A 418 -34.66 22.64 26.64
CA ARG A 418 -33.28 23.13 26.37
C ARG A 418 -33.01 24.51 26.96
N ARG A 419 -34.03 25.39 27.04
CA ARG A 419 -33.95 26.70 27.73
C ARG A 419 -33.68 26.58 29.23
N GLU A 420 -34.26 25.59 29.90
CA GLU A 420 -34.09 25.37 31.34
C GLU A 420 -32.79 24.65 31.64
N VAL A 421 -32.45 23.60 30.87
CA VAL A 421 -31.13 22.95 30.92
C VAL A 421 -30.02 23.99 30.71
N ARG A 422 -30.20 24.93 29.76
CA ARG A 422 -29.27 26.04 29.50
C ARG A 422 -29.11 26.97 30.70
N ARG A 423 -30.20 27.34 31.39
CA ARG A 423 -30.15 28.19 32.59
C ARG A 423 -29.48 27.46 33.76
N TYR A 424 -29.79 26.18 33.92
CA TYR A 424 -29.21 25.36 34.97
C TYR A 424 -27.71 25.11 34.75
N LEU A 425 -27.25 24.88 33.51
CA LEU A 425 -25.82 24.82 33.18
C LEU A 425 -25.07 26.12 33.53
N LEU A 426 -25.72 27.30 33.40
CA LEU A 426 -25.13 28.58 33.80
C LEU A 426 -24.91 28.65 35.31
N SER A 427 -25.86 28.22 36.14
CA SER A 427 -25.70 28.24 37.59
C SER A 427 -24.84 27.08 38.13
N VAL A 428 -24.83 25.92 37.46
CA VAL A 428 -24.06 24.75 37.91
C VAL A 428 -22.56 24.88 37.71
N LEU A 429 -22.12 25.50 36.62
CA LEU A 429 -20.73 25.40 36.20
C LEU A 429 -19.94 26.71 36.36
N ASP A 430 -20.58 27.80 36.82
CA ASP A 430 -20.00 29.16 37.00
C ASP A 430 -19.14 29.61 35.79
N MET A 431 -19.54 29.16 34.59
CA MET A 431 -18.72 29.15 33.37
C MET A 431 -18.41 30.54 32.81
N ALA A 432 -19.07 31.58 33.33
CA ALA A 432 -18.78 32.97 32.98
C ALA A 432 -17.37 33.41 33.40
N LEU A 433 -16.79 32.76 34.42
CA LEU A 433 -15.54 33.16 35.06
C LEU A 433 -14.34 32.24 34.75
N ASP A 434 -14.54 31.07 34.15
CA ASP A 434 -13.45 30.16 33.82
C ASP A 434 -12.75 30.57 32.49
N PRO A 435 -11.43 30.86 32.49
CA PRO A 435 -10.70 31.33 31.31
C PRO A 435 -10.76 30.40 30.09
N ARG A 436 -11.04 29.10 30.27
CA ARG A 436 -11.16 28.11 29.19
C ARG A 436 -12.33 28.39 28.24
N PHE A 437 -13.29 29.20 28.67
CA PHE A 437 -14.55 29.48 27.97
C PHE A 437 -14.60 30.89 27.33
N LEU A 438 -13.56 31.72 27.50
CA LEU A 438 -13.53 33.09 26.99
C LEU A 438 -13.29 33.14 25.47
N ALA A 439 -14.04 34.00 24.78
CA ALA A 439 -13.92 34.29 23.35
C ALA A 439 -13.63 35.78 23.11
N ASP A 440 -13.13 36.14 21.91
CA ASP A 440 -12.93 37.56 21.55
C ASP A 440 -14.27 38.27 21.26
N GLY A 441 -14.30 39.59 21.45
CA GLY A 441 -15.53 40.38 21.32
C GLY A 441 -16.09 40.49 19.89
N GLY A 442 -15.31 40.19 18.86
CA GLY A 442 -15.70 40.25 17.45
C GLY A 442 -16.34 38.97 16.91
N GLU A 443 -16.41 37.90 17.72
CA GLU A 443 -17.04 36.63 17.32
C GLU A 443 -18.54 36.57 17.65
N LEU A 444 -18.97 37.27 18.71
CA LEU A 444 -20.36 37.32 19.18
C LEU A 444 -21.35 37.78 18.09
N GLN A 445 -21.02 38.89 17.40
CA GLN A 445 -21.87 39.47 16.34
C GLN A 445 -21.99 38.57 15.09
N ARG A 446 -21.07 37.61 14.91
CA ARG A 446 -21.13 36.65 13.78
C ARG A 446 -21.99 35.43 14.08
N LEU A 447 -22.11 35.03 15.35
CA LEU A 447 -22.86 33.83 15.77
C LEU A 447 -24.28 34.14 16.25
N VAL A 448 -24.54 35.33 16.80
CA VAL A 448 -25.87 35.76 17.23
C VAL A 448 -26.19 37.12 16.61
N ALA A 449 -26.92 37.11 15.49
CA ALA A 449 -27.17 38.29 14.67
C ALA A 449 -27.94 39.43 15.39
N GLN A 450 -28.82 39.09 16.34
CA GLN A 450 -29.54 40.05 17.20
C GLN A 450 -29.72 39.45 18.60
N PRO A 451 -28.80 39.69 19.56
CA PRO A 451 -29.00 39.26 20.94
C PRO A 451 -30.10 40.12 21.62
N PRO A 452 -31.01 39.53 22.42
CA PRO A 452 -32.00 40.26 23.20
C PRO A 452 -31.38 41.38 24.07
N ALA A 453 -32.08 42.51 24.19
CA ALA A 453 -31.63 43.64 24.98
C ALA A 453 -31.48 43.34 26.49
N SER A 454 -32.14 42.28 26.98
CA SER A 454 -32.04 41.79 28.36
C SER A 454 -30.81 40.94 28.66
N TRP A 455 -29.98 40.60 27.66
CA TRP A 455 -28.79 39.78 27.85
C TRP A 455 -27.60 40.62 28.36
N GLY A 456 -27.05 40.25 29.51
CA GLY A 456 -25.79 40.75 30.03
C GLY A 456 -24.58 40.21 29.26
N ASP A 457 -23.37 40.59 29.68
CA ASP A 457 -22.13 40.12 29.04
C ASP A 457 -21.91 38.61 29.20
N ASP A 458 -22.34 38.03 30.34
CA ASP A 458 -22.19 36.61 30.63
C ASP A 458 -23.14 35.75 29.77
N ASP A 459 -24.40 36.17 29.62
CA ASP A 459 -25.37 35.55 28.69
C ASP A 459 -24.82 35.49 27.25
N ARG A 460 -24.16 36.58 26.82
CA ARG A 460 -23.59 36.73 25.48
C ARG A 460 -22.40 35.80 25.28
N ARG A 461 -21.45 35.76 26.23
CA ARG A 461 -20.28 34.87 26.19
C ARG A 461 -20.71 33.40 26.16
N PHE A 462 -21.69 33.03 27.00
CA PHE A 462 -22.20 31.67 27.06
C PHE A 462 -22.95 31.24 25.78
N ALA A 463 -23.68 32.16 25.13
CA ALA A 463 -24.31 31.88 23.84
C ALA A 463 -23.28 31.53 22.75
N VAL A 464 -22.11 32.18 22.73
CA VAL A 464 -21.00 31.84 21.83
C VAL A 464 -20.42 30.46 22.15
N TYR A 465 -20.22 30.14 23.44
CA TYR A 465 -19.74 28.83 23.85
C TYR A 465 -20.69 27.69 23.44
N LEU A 466 -22.00 27.84 23.67
CA LEU A 466 -22.99 26.82 23.27
C LEU A 466 -23.10 26.68 21.74
N ALA A 467 -22.94 27.77 20.99
CA ALA A 467 -22.89 27.73 19.53
C ALA A 467 -21.62 27.02 19.02
N ARG A 468 -20.45 27.27 19.62
CA ARG A 468 -19.18 26.60 19.30
C ARG A 468 -19.21 25.11 19.61
N SER A 469 -19.76 24.73 20.76
CA SER A 469 -19.74 23.36 21.29
C SER A 469 -20.86 22.46 20.76
N ARG A 470 -21.89 23.03 20.11
CA ARG A 470 -23.11 22.34 19.62
C ARG A 470 -23.93 21.62 20.70
N LEU A 471 -23.65 21.86 21.98
CA LEU A 471 -24.18 21.10 23.13
C LEU A 471 -25.71 21.10 23.25
N LEU A 472 -26.37 22.15 22.75
CA LEU A 472 -27.83 22.27 22.73
C LEU A 472 -28.25 22.84 21.37
N ALA A 473 -28.47 21.96 20.40
CA ALA A 473 -28.98 22.34 19.08
C ALA A 473 -30.37 23.00 19.15
N GLU A 474 -30.67 23.86 18.17
CA GLU A 474 -32.00 24.47 17.97
C GLU A 474 -33.07 23.40 17.65
N PRO A 475 -34.35 23.61 18.01
CA PRO A 475 -34.93 24.85 18.56
C PRO A 475 -34.85 24.94 20.10
N ARG A 476 -34.61 26.16 20.63
CA ARG A 476 -34.35 26.45 22.07
C ARG A 476 -35.36 25.95 23.10
N ASP A 477 -36.62 25.78 22.72
CA ASP A 477 -37.71 25.37 23.63
C ASP A 477 -38.14 23.90 23.47
N ALA A 478 -37.48 23.13 22.58
CA ALA A 478 -37.66 21.69 22.53
C ALA A 478 -37.13 21.01 23.78
N GLU A 479 -37.64 19.83 24.10
CA GLU A 479 -37.04 18.95 25.10
C GLU A 479 -35.72 18.35 24.60
N LEU A 480 -34.84 18.07 25.55
CA LEU A 480 -33.61 17.33 25.35
C LEU A 480 -33.91 15.84 25.44
N SER A 481 -33.60 15.06 24.41
CA SER A 481 -33.71 13.61 24.50
C SER A 481 -32.62 13.03 25.41
N GLU A 482 -32.85 11.83 25.95
CA GLU A 482 -31.89 11.15 26.84
C GLU A 482 -30.50 10.98 26.17
N ALA A 483 -30.48 10.65 24.88
CA ALA A 483 -29.24 10.51 24.11
C ALA A 483 -28.47 11.84 23.95
N GLU A 484 -29.18 12.96 23.81
CA GLU A 484 -28.56 14.30 23.78
C GLU A 484 -28.10 14.75 25.17
N ALA A 485 -28.80 14.34 26.23
CA ALA A 485 -28.36 14.57 27.61
C ALA A 485 -27.08 13.80 27.93
N ASP A 486 -26.95 12.55 27.45
CA ASP A 486 -25.72 11.77 27.58
C ASP A 486 -24.54 12.34 26.75
N ASP A 487 -24.79 12.88 25.55
CA ASP A 487 -23.74 13.55 24.74
C ASP A 487 -23.32 14.87 25.40
N LEU A 488 -24.28 15.70 25.85
CA LEU A 488 -24.02 16.91 26.64
C LEU A 488 -23.07 16.63 27.81
N LEU A 489 -23.38 15.61 28.62
CA LEU A 489 -22.53 15.21 29.75
C LEU A 489 -21.13 14.75 29.31
N LEU A 490 -21.02 13.94 28.25
CA LEU A 490 -19.73 13.48 27.74
C LEU A 490 -18.87 14.63 27.23
N GLN A 491 -19.43 15.54 26.43
CA GLN A 491 -18.70 16.67 25.87
C GLN A 491 -18.26 17.67 26.96
N LEU A 492 -19.13 17.97 27.94
CA LEU A 492 -18.77 18.78 29.11
C LEU A 492 -17.63 18.12 29.90
N SER A 493 -17.67 16.80 30.08
CA SER A 493 -16.62 16.05 30.78
C SER A 493 -15.25 16.14 30.09
N LEU A 494 -15.24 16.06 28.74
CA LEU A 494 -14.03 16.27 27.94
C LEU A 494 -13.52 17.71 28.03
N HIS A 495 -14.42 18.69 28.02
CA HIS A 495 -14.06 20.10 28.02
C HIS A 495 -13.54 20.58 29.39
N LEU A 496 -14.16 20.13 30.48
CA LEU A 496 -13.75 20.42 31.86
C LEU A 496 -12.45 19.71 32.26
N GLY A 497 -11.98 18.74 31.47
CA GLY A 497 -10.77 17.96 31.74
C GLY A 497 -10.99 16.80 32.72
N VAL A 498 -12.22 16.57 33.18
CA VAL A 498 -12.62 15.44 34.03
C VAL A 498 -12.42 14.12 33.29
N LEU A 499 -12.72 14.11 31.99
CA LEU A 499 -12.42 13.02 31.07
C LEU A 499 -11.30 13.46 30.12
N ARG A 500 -10.15 12.79 30.16
CA ARG A 500 -9.02 13.06 29.26
C ARG A 500 -9.02 12.07 28.11
N ARG A 501 -8.94 12.58 26.88
CA ARG A 501 -8.72 11.77 25.67
C ARG A 501 -7.25 11.81 25.27
N GLU A 502 -6.68 10.64 25.01
CA GLU A 502 -5.31 10.46 24.53
C GLU A 502 -5.31 9.62 23.23
N ARG A 503 -4.32 9.82 22.37
CA ARG A 503 -4.13 8.99 21.16
C ARG A 503 -2.98 8.02 21.36
N ALA A 504 -3.20 6.77 20.98
CA ALA A 504 -2.20 5.72 21.00
C ALA A 504 -2.19 4.94 19.68
N VAL A 505 -1.14 4.18 19.44
CA VAL A 505 -1.12 3.16 18.38
C VAL A 505 -0.88 1.80 19.04
N TYR A 506 -1.75 0.83 18.80
CA TYR A 506 -1.57 -0.51 19.35
C TYR A 506 -0.37 -1.21 18.68
N LEU A 507 0.49 -1.86 19.48
CA LEU A 507 1.70 -2.55 19.01
C LEU A 507 1.59 -4.06 19.19
N ALA A 508 1.27 -4.50 20.41
CA ALA A 508 1.15 -5.90 20.79
C ALA A 508 0.30 -6.05 22.07
N HIS A 509 0.18 -7.28 22.58
CA HIS A 509 -0.44 -7.58 23.86
C HIS A 509 0.25 -8.78 24.52
N ASP A 510 0.03 -8.92 25.83
CA ASP A 510 0.26 -10.16 26.56
C ASP A 510 -1.05 -10.61 27.28
N GLU A 511 -0.94 -11.57 28.20
CA GLU A 511 -2.08 -12.08 28.96
C GLU A 511 -2.78 -11.04 29.85
N ARG A 512 -2.16 -9.90 30.14
CA ARG A 512 -2.67 -8.87 31.08
C ARG A 512 -2.57 -7.43 30.56
N GLN A 513 -1.64 -7.14 29.65
CA GLN A 513 -1.31 -5.79 29.20
C GLN A 513 -1.48 -5.62 27.68
N LEU A 514 -1.68 -4.37 27.26
CA LEU A 514 -1.54 -3.92 25.88
C LEU A 514 -0.22 -3.16 25.75
N GLU A 515 0.59 -3.49 24.75
CA GLU A 515 1.72 -2.65 24.37
C GLU A 515 1.23 -1.59 23.37
N LEU A 516 1.39 -0.32 23.73
CA LEU A 516 0.91 0.83 22.97
C LEU A 516 2.05 1.82 22.72
N ARG A 517 2.12 2.41 21.52
CA ARG A 517 2.95 3.59 21.25
C ARG A 517 2.20 4.84 21.69
N ARG A 518 2.74 5.51 22.71
CA ARG A 518 2.25 6.76 23.35
C ARG A 518 3.40 7.75 23.41
N ASP A 519 3.19 9.00 23.00
CA ASP A 519 4.22 10.05 22.92
C ASP A 519 5.53 9.59 22.22
N GLY A 520 5.37 8.82 21.14
CA GLY A 520 6.48 8.28 20.34
C GLY A 520 7.23 7.08 20.95
N ARG A 521 6.92 6.67 22.18
CA ARG A 521 7.56 5.55 22.89
C ARG A 521 6.61 4.35 23.04
N ALA A 522 7.13 3.13 22.99
CA ALA A 522 6.38 1.95 23.39
C ALA A 522 6.20 1.93 24.92
N GLN A 523 4.99 1.62 25.38
CA GLN A 523 4.60 1.58 26.78
C GLN A 523 3.60 0.44 27.01
N HIS A 524 3.72 -0.26 28.13
CA HIS A 524 2.75 -1.28 28.52
C HIS A 524 1.62 -0.66 29.33
N LEU A 525 0.38 -1.05 29.04
CA LEU A 525 -0.84 -0.59 29.69
C LEU A 525 -1.63 -1.78 30.24
N LEU A 526 -1.82 -1.82 31.56
CA LEU A 526 -2.70 -2.78 32.22
C LEU A 526 -4.14 -2.59 31.75
N ARG A 527 -4.84 -3.71 31.52
CA ARG A 527 -6.27 -3.70 31.16
C ARG A 527 -7.11 -3.79 32.44
N PRO A 528 -7.87 -2.75 32.83
CA PRO A 528 -8.79 -2.87 33.95
C PRO A 528 -9.94 -3.84 33.60
N PRO A 529 -10.49 -4.60 34.56
CA PRO A 529 -11.64 -5.49 34.31
C PRO A 529 -12.89 -4.73 33.82
N SER A 530 -13.03 -3.46 34.20
CA SER A 530 -14.09 -2.54 33.83
C SER A 530 -13.79 -1.71 32.56
N LEU A 531 -12.98 -2.25 31.64
CA LEU A 531 -12.63 -1.54 30.40
C LEU A 531 -13.78 -1.59 29.39
N ALA A 532 -14.29 -0.43 28.97
CA ALA A 532 -15.20 -0.37 27.83
C ALA A 532 -14.42 -0.39 26.52
N THR A 533 -15.02 -1.00 25.50
CA THR A 533 -14.53 -0.91 24.13
C THR A 533 -15.61 -0.40 23.20
N PHE A 534 -15.27 0.60 22.39
CA PHE A 534 -16.17 1.13 21.37
C PHE A 534 -15.54 1.09 19.99
N ARG A 535 -16.32 0.66 19.01
CA ARG A 535 -15.98 0.73 17.60
C ARG A 535 -17.00 1.59 16.89
N ARG A 536 -16.62 2.14 15.74
CA ARG A 536 -17.60 2.77 14.85
C ARG A 536 -18.54 1.68 14.27
N GLN A 537 -19.74 2.11 13.88
CA GLN A 537 -20.73 1.34 13.13
C GLN A 537 -21.54 2.33 12.29
N GLY A 538 -21.17 2.48 11.01
CA GLY A 538 -21.67 3.57 10.17
C GLY A 538 -21.20 4.95 10.68
N ASP A 539 -22.14 5.86 10.91
CA ASP A 539 -21.89 7.21 11.45
C ASP A 539 -21.65 7.23 12.97
N ARG A 540 -22.13 6.21 13.69
CA ARG A 540 -22.15 6.13 15.17
C ARG A 540 -20.96 5.38 15.75
N LEU A 541 -20.62 5.68 17.01
CA LEU A 541 -19.76 4.85 17.85
C LEU A 541 -20.63 4.02 18.80
N VAL A 542 -20.38 2.71 18.87
CA VAL A 542 -21.14 1.76 19.70
C VAL A 542 -20.22 0.78 20.41
N ALA A 543 -20.66 0.30 21.58
CA ALA A 543 -19.94 -0.67 22.38
C ALA A 543 -19.82 -2.03 21.67
N GLY A 544 -18.68 -2.69 21.85
CA GLY A 544 -18.43 -4.03 21.33
C GLY A 544 -16.95 -4.34 21.16
N THR A 545 -16.64 -5.62 20.94
CA THR A 545 -15.26 -6.14 20.78
C THR A 545 -14.50 -5.43 19.66
N LEU A 546 -13.27 -5.01 19.94
CA LEU A 546 -12.34 -4.46 18.95
C LEU A 546 -11.51 -5.60 18.34
N GLU A 547 -11.30 -5.55 17.03
CA GLU A 547 -10.39 -6.45 16.33
C GLU A 547 -9.08 -5.73 16.01
N LEU A 548 -8.14 -5.73 16.95
CA LEU A 548 -6.91 -4.95 16.91
C LEU A 548 -5.76 -5.67 16.20
N MET A 549 -4.92 -4.89 15.52
CA MET A 549 -3.65 -5.30 14.92
C MET A 549 -2.58 -4.22 15.10
N ALA A 550 -1.32 -4.63 15.20
CA ALA A 550 -0.18 -3.73 15.32
C ALA A 550 -0.23 -2.62 14.24
N GLY A 551 -0.28 -1.36 14.67
CA GLY A 551 -0.45 -0.18 13.81
C GLY A 551 -1.83 0.48 13.88
N ASP A 552 -2.85 -0.17 14.47
CA ASP A 552 -4.19 0.42 14.58
C ASP A 552 -4.19 1.66 15.52
N PRO A 553 -4.76 2.80 15.08
CA PRO A 553 -4.89 3.99 15.91
C PRO A 553 -6.02 3.81 16.93
N LEU A 554 -5.74 4.16 18.18
CA LEU A 554 -6.69 4.10 19.29
C LEU A 554 -6.88 5.48 19.91
N GLU A 555 -8.08 5.75 20.39
CA GLU A 555 -8.34 6.83 21.36
C GLU A 555 -8.58 6.20 22.74
N LEU A 556 -7.78 6.58 23.73
CA LEU A 556 -7.89 6.15 25.12
C LEU A 556 -8.63 7.24 25.91
N TYR A 557 -9.58 6.83 26.76
CA TYR A 557 -10.38 7.75 27.59
C TYR A 557 -10.14 7.46 29.06
N TRP A 558 -9.70 8.49 29.79
CA TRP A 558 -9.19 8.41 31.16
C TRP A 558 -9.95 9.33 32.11
N GLN A 559 -10.16 8.90 33.34
CA GLN A 559 -10.56 9.76 34.46
C GLN A 559 -9.40 9.76 35.47
N GLY A 560 -8.67 10.87 35.57
CA GLY A 560 -7.36 10.86 36.24
C GLY A 560 -6.42 9.86 35.59
N ASP A 561 -5.99 8.86 36.37
CA ASP A 561 -5.15 7.74 35.95
C ASP A 561 -5.94 6.46 35.57
N ASP A 562 -7.27 6.43 35.80
CA ASP A 562 -8.12 5.28 35.51
C ASP A 562 -8.54 5.24 34.04
N LEU A 563 -8.23 4.14 33.34
CA LEU A 563 -8.62 3.91 31.96
C LEU A 563 -10.08 3.41 31.88
N LEU A 564 -10.99 4.29 31.44
CA LEU A 564 -12.41 3.95 31.34
C LEU A 564 -12.77 3.24 30.02
N ALA A 565 -12.17 3.66 28.90
CA ALA A 565 -12.49 3.12 27.58
C ALA A 565 -11.35 3.18 26.57
N ILE A 566 -11.36 2.22 25.64
CA ILE A 566 -10.63 2.27 24.38
C ILE A 566 -11.62 2.38 23.22
N VAL A 567 -11.39 3.35 22.34
CA VAL A 567 -12.14 3.55 21.11
C VAL A 567 -11.25 3.24 19.92
N LEU A 568 -11.75 2.41 18.99
CA LEU A 568 -11.23 2.29 17.64
C LEU A 568 -12.01 3.30 16.77
N PRO A 569 -11.46 4.49 16.48
CA PRO A 569 -12.23 5.65 15.99
C PRO A 569 -12.67 5.50 14.53
N ASN A 570 -11.90 4.72 13.76
CA ASN A 570 -12.28 4.22 12.45
C ASN A 570 -13.00 2.89 12.66
N GLU A 571 -14.01 2.58 11.85
CA GLU A 571 -14.46 1.19 11.82
C GLU A 571 -13.32 0.30 11.28
N PRO A 572 -13.20 -0.95 11.73
CA PRO A 572 -12.69 -2.03 10.89
C PRO A 572 -13.73 -2.36 9.80
N SER A 573 -14.01 -1.40 8.91
CA SER A 573 -15.06 -1.47 7.87
C SER A 573 -14.53 -0.94 6.54
N PRO A 574 -15.13 -1.38 5.42
CA PRO A 574 -14.42 -1.43 4.14
C PRO A 574 -14.37 -0.12 3.33
N VAL A 575 -14.57 1.04 3.97
CA VAL A 575 -14.99 2.28 3.30
C VAL A 575 -14.00 3.44 3.46
N HIS A 576 -12.88 3.26 4.17
CA HIS A 576 -11.75 4.21 4.06
C HIS A 576 -10.89 3.89 2.85
N LEU A 577 -11.29 4.48 1.71
CA LEU A 577 -10.60 4.44 0.42
C LEU A 577 -9.14 4.90 0.54
N GLY A 578 -8.23 3.92 0.45
CA GLY A 578 -6.79 4.11 0.37
C GLY A 578 -6.04 2.90 0.91
N SER A 579 -4.78 2.75 0.52
CA SER A 579 -3.81 1.79 1.08
C SER A 579 -3.40 2.10 2.53
N ARG A 580 -4.31 2.71 3.31
CA ARG A 580 -4.04 3.41 4.58
C ARG A 580 -4.67 2.75 5.81
N ASN A 581 -5.41 1.65 5.65
CA ASN A 581 -5.75 0.75 6.75
C ASN A 581 -4.93 -0.55 6.64
N ALA A 582 -4.47 -1.11 7.77
CA ALA A 582 -3.48 -2.19 7.77
C ALA A 582 -3.97 -3.53 7.18
N ARG A 583 -5.27 -3.67 6.91
CA ARG A 583 -5.86 -4.84 6.23
C ARG A 583 -6.21 -4.60 4.77
N GLY A 584 -6.23 -3.37 4.26
CA GLY A 584 -6.81 -3.04 2.96
C GLY A 584 -8.26 -3.51 2.80
N VAL A 585 -9.14 -3.31 3.79
CA VAL A 585 -10.53 -3.82 3.73
C VAL A 585 -11.36 -3.04 2.70
N TRP A 586 -12.08 -3.74 1.81
CA TRP A 586 -12.94 -3.15 0.77
C TRP A 586 -14.28 -3.92 0.61
N GLN A 587 -15.32 -3.24 0.13
CA GLN A 587 -16.63 -3.86 -0.15
C GLN A 587 -17.17 -3.31 -1.47
N GLU A 588 -17.52 -4.22 -2.37
CA GLU A 588 -18.02 -3.89 -3.70
C GLU A 588 -19.40 -4.53 -3.90
N VAL A 589 -20.32 -3.79 -4.53
CA VAL A 589 -21.57 -4.35 -5.04
C VAL A 589 -21.49 -4.34 -6.57
N ARG A 590 -21.85 -5.46 -7.19
CA ARG A 590 -21.88 -5.62 -8.64
C ARG A 590 -23.24 -6.17 -9.05
N THR A 591 -23.92 -5.45 -9.95
CA THR A 591 -25.13 -5.94 -10.62
C THR A 591 -24.78 -6.95 -11.71
N LEU A 592 -25.73 -7.79 -12.13
CA LEU A 592 -25.57 -8.70 -13.26
C LEU A 592 -25.17 -7.99 -14.55
N ALA A 593 -25.63 -6.76 -14.78
CA ALA A 593 -25.19 -5.96 -15.93
C ALA A 593 -23.70 -5.61 -15.86
N GLN A 594 -23.21 -5.16 -14.70
CA GLN A 594 -21.78 -4.88 -14.48
C GLN A 594 -20.91 -6.14 -14.56
N MET A 595 -21.37 -7.24 -13.97
CA MET A 595 -20.68 -8.54 -14.02
C MET A 595 -20.60 -9.06 -15.46
N ARG A 596 -21.71 -9.02 -16.21
CA ARG A 596 -21.73 -9.38 -17.64
C ARG A 596 -20.78 -8.51 -18.44
N SER A 597 -20.77 -7.20 -18.23
CA SER A 597 -19.86 -6.27 -18.92
C SER A 597 -18.38 -6.59 -18.65
N SER A 598 -18.00 -6.78 -17.37
CA SER A 598 -16.61 -7.10 -17.00
C SER A 598 -16.17 -8.48 -17.50
N VAL A 599 -17.05 -9.49 -17.41
CA VAL A 599 -16.79 -10.82 -17.97
C VAL A 599 -16.70 -10.78 -19.49
N GLN A 600 -17.59 -10.08 -20.20
CA GLN A 600 -17.55 -9.95 -21.67
C GLN A 600 -16.31 -9.19 -22.15
N ALA A 601 -15.83 -8.20 -21.41
CA ALA A 601 -14.59 -7.47 -21.73
C ALA A 601 -13.34 -8.37 -21.71
N ARG A 602 -13.39 -9.53 -21.03
CA ARG A 602 -12.30 -10.53 -20.98
C ARG A 602 -12.61 -11.82 -21.75
N TYR A 603 -13.89 -12.16 -21.86
CA TYR A 603 -14.41 -13.38 -22.48
C TYR A 603 -15.62 -13.03 -23.37
N PRO A 604 -15.41 -12.40 -24.55
CA PRO A 604 -16.48 -12.05 -25.47
C PRO A 604 -17.37 -13.25 -25.82
N GLY A 605 -18.68 -13.02 -25.91
CA GLY A 605 -19.65 -14.09 -26.23
C GLY A 605 -19.91 -15.10 -25.11
N PHE A 606 -19.36 -14.95 -23.90
CA PHE A 606 -19.74 -15.76 -22.74
C PHE A 606 -20.98 -15.17 -22.02
N PRO A 607 -22.13 -15.86 -21.96
CA PRO A 607 -23.38 -15.32 -21.42
C PRO A 607 -23.44 -15.49 -19.90
N PHE A 608 -22.57 -14.77 -19.17
CA PHE A 608 -22.44 -14.88 -17.72
C PHE A 608 -23.79 -14.79 -16.98
N GLU A 609 -24.01 -15.72 -16.06
CA GLU A 609 -25.18 -15.77 -15.18
C GLU A 609 -24.78 -15.86 -13.69
N ASP A 610 -23.83 -16.71 -13.34
CA ASP A 610 -23.39 -16.88 -11.95
C ASP A 610 -21.92 -17.34 -11.82
N LEU A 611 -21.41 -17.43 -10.60
CA LEU A 611 -20.04 -17.82 -10.27
C LEU A 611 -19.99 -18.84 -9.12
N GLN A 612 -18.97 -19.70 -9.17
CA GLN A 612 -18.68 -20.71 -8.15
C GLN A 612 -17.20 -20.64 -7.76
N ILE A 613 -16.91 -20.39 -6.48
CA ILE A 613 -15.54 -20.49 -5.94
C ILE A 613 -15.17 -21.97 -5.86
N LEU A 614 -14.06 -22.36 -6.49
CA LEU A 614 -13.60 -23.76 -6.53
C LEU A 614 -12.50 -24.04 -5.50
N SER A 615 -11.59 -23.10 -5.28
CA SER A 615 -10.51 -23.26 -4.31
C SER A 615 -10.01 -21.94 -3.75
N ARG A 616 -9.43 -22.00 -2.55
CA ARG A 616 -8.71 -20.91 -1.89
C ARG A 616 -7.28 -21.33 -1.56
N GLY A 617 -6.35 -20.39 -1.59
CA GLY A 617 -4.97 -20.57 -1.12
C GLY A 617 -4.83 -20.40 0.39
N VAL A 618 -3.58 -20.42 0.88
CA VAL A 618 -3.29 -20.41 2.33
C VAL A 618 -3.64 -19.08 3.00
N SER A 619 -3.71 -17.98 2.25
CA SER A 619 -4.20 -16.69 2.77
C SER A 619 -5.73 -16.57 2.79
N GLY A 620 -6.44 -17.51 2.16
CA GLY A 620 -7.88 -17.46 1.88
C GLY A 620 -8.24 -16.80 0.54
N ARG A 621 -7.25 -16.37 -0.26
CA ARG A 621 -7.46 -15.84 -1.62
C ARG A 621 -8.13 -16.86 -2.52
N VAL A 622 -9.09 -16.45 -3.35
CA VAL A 622 -9.69 -17.31 -4.38
C VAL A 622 -8.65 -17.59 -5.45
N GLY A 623 -8.15 -18.82 -5.48
CA GLY A 623 -7.18 -19.28 -6.46
C GLY A 623 -7.81 -19.76 -7.77
N LYS A 624 -9.01 -20.36 -7.67
CA LYS A 624 -9.79 -20.85 -8.82
C LYS A 624 -11.27 -20.52 -8.66
N LEU A 625 -11.86 -19.99 -9.74
CA LEU A 625 -13.26 -19.61 -9.87
C LEU A 625 -13.83 -20.25 -11.14
N ARG A 626 -15.05 -20.78 -11.09
CA ARG A 626 -15.82 -21.15 -12.28
C ARG A 626 -16.89 -20.11 -12.54
N LEU A 627 -16.92 -19.55 -13.74
CA LEU A 627 -18.06 -18.79 -14.24
C LEU A 627 -19.06 -19.76 -14.87
N LEU A 628 -20.35 -19.47 -14.71
CA LEU A 628 -21.47 -20.23 -15.26
C LEU A 628 -22.22 -19.35 -16.26
N GLY A 629 -22.46 -19.87 -17.46
CA GLY A 629 -23.20 -19.21 -18.52
C GLY A 629 -24.64 -19.72 -18.61
N SER A 630 -25.57 -18.86 -19.03
CA SER A 630 -27.00 -19.20 -19.17
C SER A 630 -27.31 -20.17 -20.32
N ASP A 631 -26.29 -20.55 -21.10
CA ASP A 631 -26.33 -21.60 -22.13
C ASP A 631 -25.72 -22.93 -21.66
N GLY A 632 -25.43 -23.06 -20.36
CA GLY A 632 -24.82 -24.24 -19.77
C GLY A 632 -23.30 -24.33 -19.94
N ARG A 633 -22.65 -23.41 -20.66
CA ARG A 633 -21.18 -23.34 -20.68
C ARG A 633 -20.63 -22.95 -19.32
N SER A 634 -19.41 -23.38 -19.02
CA SER A 634 -18.66 -22.90 -17.86
C SER A 634 -17.22 -22.56 -18.24
N LEU A 635 -16.64 -21.60 -17.52
CA LEU A 635 -15.29 -21.10 -17.78
C LEU A 635 -14.47 -21.08 -16.48
N LEU A 636 -13.26 -21.65 -16.52
CA LEU A 636 -12.33 -21.65 -15.40
C LEU A 636 -11.46 -20.38 -15.43
N VAL A 637 -11.44 -19.65 -14.32
CA VAL A 637 -10.62 -18.45 -14.10
C VAL A 637 -9.69 -18.74 -12.92
N GLU A 638 -8.39 -18.47 -13.08
CA GLU A 638 -7.36 -18.80 -12.07
C GLU A 638 -6.47 -17.59 -11.74
N GLY A 639 -6.00 -17.52 -10.50
CA GLY A 639 -5.06 -16.48 -10.04
C GLY A 639 -5.56 -15.05 -10.21
N LEU A 640 -4.68 -14.12 -10.60
CA LEU A 640 -5.04 -12.71 -10.80
C LEU A 640 -6.15 -12.47 -11.83
N ALA A 641 -6.36 -13.40 -12.77
CA ALA A 641 -7.49 -13.31 -13.69
C ALA A 641 -8.83 -13.21 -12.95
N VAL A 642 -8.96 -13.81 -11.75
CA VAL A 642 -10.17 -13.70 -10.91
C VAL A 642 -10.47 -12.24 -10.58
N ARG A 643 -9.51 -11.47 -10.06
CA ARG A 643 -9.78 -10.07 -9.68
C ARG A 643 -10.07 -9.19 -10.88
N TRP A 644 -9.37 -9.43 -12.01
CA TRP A 644 -9.57 -8.65 -13.24
C TRP A 644 -10.89 -8.97 -13.95
N THR A 645 -11.39 -10.21 -13.84
CA THR A 645 -12.67 -10.65 -14.43
C THR A 645 -13.88 -10.12 -13.67
N LEU A 646 -13.72 -9.86 -12.37
CA LEU A 646 -14.78 -9.40 -11.48
C LEU A 646 -14.69 -7.89 -11.16
N ASP A 647 -13.64 -7.24 -11.67
CA ASP A 647 -13.25 -5.85 -11.35
C ASP A 647 -13.18 -5.58 -9.84
N LEU A 648 -12.28 -6.32 -9.15
CA LEU A 648 -12.08 -6.28 -7.70
C LEU A 648 -10.62 -5.92 -7.32
N PRO A 649 -10.39 -5.28 -6.15
CA PRO A 649 -9.04 -4.86 -5.73
C PRO A 649 -8.05 -5.99 -5.42
N ASP A 650 -8.53 -7.15 -4.95
CA ASP A 650 -7.73 -8.33 -4.56
C ASP A 650 -8.54 -9.62 -4.86
N THR A 651 -7.90 -10.79 -4.85
CA THR A 651 -8.58 -12.10 -4.94
C THR A 651 -9.02 -12.63 -3.57
N TRP A 652 -8.66 -11.97 -2.46
CA TRP A 652 -9.25 -12.27 -1.16
C TRP A 652 -10.60 -11.58 -1.04
N PHE A 653 -11.68 -12.37 -1.13
CA PHE A 653 -13.03 -11.92 -0.84
C PHE A 653 -13.96 -13.06 -0.40
N GLU A 654 -14.99 -12.67 0.33
CA GLU A 654 -16.27 -13.37 0.46
C GLU A 654 -17.27 -12.80 -0.54
N VAL A 655 -18.23 -13.60 -0.98
CA VAL A 655 -19.25 -13.20 -1.95
C VAL A 655 -20.63 -13.70 -1.51
N GLU A 656 -21.62 -12.83 -1.57
CA GLU A 656 -23.01 -13.08 -1.18
C GLU A 656 -23.94 -12.61 -2.31
N ARG A 657 -24.82 -13.49 -2.80
CA ARG A 657 -25.87 -13.11 -3.76
C ARG A 657 -26.97 -12.36 -3.01
N ARG A 658 -27.35 -11.19 -3.50
CA ARG A 658 -28.33 -10.28 -2.88
C ARG A 658 -29.73 -10.44 -3.54
N PRO A 659 -30.80 -9.92 -2.93
CA PRO A 659 -32.10 -9.78 -3.60
C PRO A 659 -32.00 -8.82 -4.80
N GLY A 660 -32.52 -9.24 -5.96
CA GLY A 660 -32.21 -8.62 -7.26
C GLY A 660 -30.82 -9.05 -7.77
N PRO A 661 -30.64 -9.31 -9.08
CA PRO A 661 -29.50 -10.06 -9.61
C PRO A 661 -28.18 -9.30 -9.44
N SER A 662 -27.54 -9.50 -8.29
CA SER A 662 -26.38 -8.75 -7.82
C SER A 662 -25.62 -9.52 -6.75
N TRP A 663 -24.33 -9.24 -6.64
CA TRP A 663 -23.42 -9.84 -5.68
C TRP A 663 -22.81 -8.74 -4.81
N ARG A 664 -22.71 -9.01 -3.51
CA ARG A 664 -21.95 -8.24 -2.54
C ARG A 664 -20.63 -8.98 -2.30
N PHE A 665 -19.52 -8.34 -2.64
CA PHE A 665 -18.17 -8.79 -2.35
C PHE A 665 -17.65 -8.06 -1.12
N ARG A 666 -17.06 -8.78 -0.17
CA ARG A 666 -16.35 -8.23 0.99
C ARG A 666 -14.93 -8.75 0.97
N GLY A 667 -13.95 -7.87 0.84
CA GLY A 667 -12.55 -8.25 0.67
C GLY A 667 -11.60 -7.55 1.62
N ARG A 668 -10.34 -7.98 1.57
CA ARG A 668 -9.22 -7.40 2.30
C ARG A 668 -7.94 -7.61 1.49
N GLY A 669 -6.96 -6.75 1.69
CA GLY A 669 -5.76 -6.69 0.87
C GLY A 669 -5.93 -5.79 -0.35
N TRP A 670 -4.80 -5.33 -0.86
CA TRP A 670 -4.70 -4.45 -2.02
C TRP A 670 -3.47 -4.84 -2.84
N GLY A 671 -3.69 -5.46 -4.00
CA GLY A 671 -2.64 -5.99 -4.86
C GLY A 671 -2.79 -7.48 -5.12
N HIS A 672 -1.65 -8.19 -5.16
CA HIS A 672 -1.60 -9.63 -5.40
C HIS A 672 -1.27 -10.45 -4.14
N GLY A 673 -0.75 -9.83 -3.08
CA GLY A 673 -0.54 -10.47 -1.78
C GLY A 673 0.52 -11.57 -1.74
N VAL A 674 1.45 -11.61 -2.69
CA VAL A 674 2.54 -12.61 -2.77
C VAL A 674 3.85 -11.91 -2.43
N GLY A 675 4.75 -12.59 -1.70
CA GLY A 675 6.01 -12.02 -1.24
C GLY A 675 5.80 -10.89 -0.23
N LEU A 676 6.55 -9.79 -0.34
CA LEU A 676 6.59 -8.76 0.69
C LEU A 676 5.30 -7.93 0.78
N CYS A 677 4.74 -7.83 1.99
CA CYS A 677 3.64 -6.92 2.29
C CYS A 677 4.21 -5.58 2.78
N GLN A 678 3.88 -4.46 2.12
CA GLN A 678 4.43 -3.15 2.48
C GLN A 678 3.93 -2.67 3.86
N SER A 679 2.62 -2.74 4.11
CA SER A 679 2.06 -2.42 5.44
C SER A 679 2.59 -3.34 6.55
N GLY A 680 2.78 -4.63 6.25
CA GLY A 680 3.32 -5.60 7.20
C GLY A 680 4.80 -5.37 7.50
N THR A 681 5.59 -5.06 6.49
CA THR A 681 7.00 -4.66 6.57
C THR A 681 7.17 -3.43 7.47
N TYR A 682 6.33 -2.41 7.30
CA TYR A 682 6.29 -1.27 8.20
C TYR A 682 5.92 -1.68 9.64
N GLY A 683 4.90 -2.51 9.81
CA GLY A 683 4.50 -3.02 11.12
C GLY A 683 5.60 -3.80 11.84
N MET A 684 6.37 -4.62 11.13
CA MET A 684 7.54 -5.33 11.68
C MET A 684 8.65 -4.35 12.08
N ALA A 685 9.02 -3.41 11.19
CA ALA A 685 10.02 -2.39 11.50
C ALA A 685 9.62 -1.48 12.67
N ALA A 686 8.33 -1.20 12.83
CA ALA A 686 7.78 -0.44 13.96
C ALA A 686 7.87 -1.21 15.30
N ARG A 687 7.98 -2.55 15.27
CA ARG A 687 8.28 -3.41 16.43
C ARG A 687 9.78 -3.70 16.60
N GLY A 688 10.65 -3.01 15.87
CA GLY A 688 12.10 -3.13 16.00
C GLY A 688 12.76 -4.23 15.16
N ALA A 689 12.02 -4.94 14.29
CA ALA A 689 12.62 -5.90 13.36
C ALA A 689 13.56 -5.20 12.37
N SER A 690 14.73 -5.78 12.12
CA SER A 690 15.66 -5.27 11.11
C SER A 690 15.18 -5.58 9.69
N TYR A 691 15.72 -4.90 8.69
CA TYR A 691 15.43 -5.20 7.29
C TYR A 691 15.76 -6.65 6.91
N ARG A 692 16.70 -7.30 7.61
CA ARG A 692 17.07 -8.70 7.36
C ARG A 692 15.99 -9.65 7.83
N ASP A 693 15.46 -9.44 9.05
CA ASP A 693 14.40 -10.25 9.64
C ASP A 693 13.12 -10.13 8.80
N ILE A 694 12.80 -8.91 8.35
CA ILE A 694 11.69 -8.63 7.44
C ILE A 694 11.83 -9.39 6.12
N LEU A 695 13.00 -9.36 5.50
CA LEU A 695 13.22 -10.04 4.22
C LEU A 695 13.19 -11.56 4.37
N ALA A 696 13.82 -12.12 5.42
CA ALA A 696 13.80 -13.55 5.71
C ALA A 696 12.39 -14.08 6.03
N HIS A 697 11.54 -13.23 6.62
CA HIS A 697 10.13 -13.54 6.88
C HIS A 697 9.29 -13.64 5.60
N TYR A 698 9.40 -12.64 4.71
CA TYR A 698 8.58 -12.60 3.48
C TYR A 698 9.13 -13.45 2.33
N TYR A 699 10.41 -13.81 2.35
CA TYR A 699 11.07 -14.59 1.30
C TYR A 699 11.77 -15.80 1.91
N THR A 700 11.15 -16.98 1.80
CA THR A 700 11.58 -18.18 2.52
C THR A 700 12.90 -18.75 1.98
N GLY A 701 13.89 -18.95 2.85
CA GLY A 701 15.14 -19.63 2.49
C GLY A 701 16.04 -18.86 1.53
N VAL A 702 15.91 -17.53 1.46
CA VAL A 702 16.80 -16.67 0.66
C VAL A 702 17.99 -16.19 1.47
N GLU A 703 19.09 -15.89 0.78
CA GLU A 703 20.29 -15.31 1.37
C GLU A 703 20.47 -13.86 0.93
N LEU A 704 21.06 -13.03 1.79
CA LEU A 704 21.37 -11.63 1.47
C LEU A 704 22.75 -11.54 0.79
N GLY A 705 22.75 -11.55 -0.53
CA GLY A 705 23.95 -11.38 -1.36
C GLY A 705 24.32 -9.92 -1.63
N ARG A 706 25.41 -9.75 -2.38
CA ARG A 706 25.74 -8.48 -3.05
C ARG A 706 26.05 -8.73 -4.52
N ILE A 707 25.49 -7.90 -5.40
CA ILE A 707 25.89 -7.91 -6.81
C ILE A 707 27.32 -7.36 -6.94
N ARG A 708 28.19 -8.15 -7.58
CA ARG A 708 29.49 -7.71 -8.09
C ARG A 708 29.45 -7.89 -9.59
N VAL A 709 29.58 -6.81 -10.35
CA VAL A 709 29.74 -6.92 -11.81
C VAL A 709 31.16 -7.40 -12.09
N GLY A 710 31.28 -8.68 -12.44
CA GLY A 710 32.42 -9.11 -13.25
C GLY A 710 32.31 -8.45 -14.62
N ALA A 711 33.42 -7.96 -15.17
CA ALA A 711 33.47 -7.41 -16.51
C ALA A 711 33.35 -8.54 -17.56
N GLY A 712 32.17 -9.13 -17.66
CA GLY A 712 31.81 -10.19 -18.60
C GLY A 712 30.97 -9.62 -19.74
N GLU A 713 31.62 -9.40 -20.88
CA GLU A 713 31.02 -9.32 -22.22
C GLU A 713 29.68 -8.55 -22.34
N VAL A 714 29.79 -7.21 -22.39
CA VAL A 714 28.89 -6.42 -23.25
C VAL A 714 29.26 -6.79 -24.70
N GLY A 715 28.69 -7.89 -25.18
CA GLY A 715 28.98 -8.44 -26.50
C GLY A 715 28.60 -7.46 -27.60
N ALA A 716 29.60 -6.97 -28.32
CA ALA A 716 29.39 -6.21 -29.54
C ALA A 716 28.94 -7.14 -30.67
N ARG A 717 27.63 -7.16 -30.96
CA ARG A 717 27.02 -7.57 -32.24
C ARG A 717 25.77 -6.73 -32.50
#